data_AF-A0AA92P805-F1
#
_entry.id   AF-A0AA92P805-F1
#
_cell.length_a   1.000
_cell.length_b   1.000
_cell.length_c   1.000
_cell.angle_alpha   90.00
_cell.angle_beta   90.00
_cell.angle_gamma   90.00
#
_symmetry.space_group_name_H-M   'P 1'
#
loop_
_entity.id
_entity.type
_entity.pdbx_description
1 polymer ?
#
loop_
_entity_poly.entity_id
_entity_poly.type
_entity_poly.pdbx_seq_one_letter_code
_entity_poly.pdbx_strand_id
1 'polypeptide(L)'
;MAFEERILGIYFFEKVLIPISKLTALNLIARILLMPRLTVPPNFIGTPGSDTLIGEQLNASPAIGIDILTGGFICTRSGNDTVQGTGTGSIGGSIEGGNANGIANRGSLNTGNGKDAIAGIGNGGNGADGNTDGSTANGNGGTGTGISNISKIDGGNGNDTISGTGTGGNGGFGSFLGGKGGTGTGISNSSNINAGDGNDTLIGTGTGGNGANGVDRLGGGGQGGTGTGIANSGSINVGNGKDTIVGTGTGGSGGSGRSSGRSGDGTGISNSGELHTGDGEDMLVGTGTGSKGGNGLGGANGGTGTGIANSGSLNTGNGKDTIVGTGAGDIGGTGGPFSGDGGIGIGIANSGSLNSGDGEDTITGTGTGGIGAEGFPNTGDGGTATGIVNTGSLNGGNGKDTIAGIGTGGMGGDKFFFGEGGTGTGIANSGSLNAGNENDTITGTGTGGNGGASIDGLTESAGGKGGTGIGIANTGKLDTENGEDTIIGIGIGGKGGIAPGGIGNVGTGTGIQNTKDGTITTEWGNDKITGDGNSSGTDSTAYGIFNDGIIDTGNGSDKLTGQATATIGGTAYGIYGEGIIKTGNGNDQIIATSTLDGVQQKVTIGGGINIALGAGNDYLKGFGAATVDGGDGFDTLDLSTFNRSELFVSGVISGNTLNANITFNSNGNSIILSTTGFEKFIFADSSFCYSSLANGA
;
A
#
# COMPACT_ATOMS: atom_id res chain seq x y z
N MET A 1 10.12 -72.53 8.02
CA MET A 1 10.39 -71.60 9.12
C MET A 1 10.01 -70.21 8.63
N ALA A 2 8.78 -69.81 8.92
CA ALA A 2 8.23 -68.51 8.57
C ALA A 2 8.01 -67.76 9.88
N PHE A 3 8.48 -66.52 9.96
CA PHE A 3 8.17 -65.60 11.03
C PHE A 3 6.89 -64.84 10.64
N GLU A 4 5.88 -64.97 11.49
CA GLU A 4 4.57 -64.34 11.42
C GLU A 4 4.61 -63.12 12.35
N GLU A 5 4.62 -61.91 11.79
CA GLU A 5 4.35 -60.69 12.55
C GLU A 5 2.93 -60.23 12.28
N ARG A 6 2.12 -60.25 13.35
CA ARG A 6 0.74 -59.78 13.38
C ARG A 6 0.73 -58.27 13.60
N ILE A 7 0.14 -57.53 12.66
CA ILE A 7 -0.38 -56.18 12.94
C ILE A 7 -1.87 -56.31 13.22
N LEU A 8 -2.24 -56.11 14.49
CA LEU A 8 -3.60 -55.97 14.98
C LEU A 8 -4.02 -54.49 14.85
N GLY A 9 -5.23 -54.23 14.33
CA GLY A 9 -5.92 -52.96 14.56
C GLY A 9 -6.55 -52.29 13.34
N ILE A 10 -7.35 -53.00 12.55
CA ILE A 10 -8.32 -52.36 11.64
C ILE A 10 -9.69 -52.98 11.94
N TYR A 11 -10.59 -52.17 12.49
CA TYR A 11 -12.01 -52.52 12.61
C TYR A 11 -12.62 -52.58 11.20
N PHE A 12 -12.80 -53.80 10.68
CA PHE A 12 -13.65 -54.04 9.51
C PHE A 12 -15.11 -53.94 9.95
N PHE A 13 -15.86 -52.99 9.38
CA PHE A 13 -17.32 -53.08 9.36
C PHE A 13 -17.72 -54.26 8.47
N GLU A 14 -18.48 -55.18 9.04
CA GLU A 14 -18.96 -56.39 8.41
C GLU A 14 -19.90 -56.06 7.23
N LYS A 15 -19.68 -56.74 6.11
CA LYS A 15 -20.39 -56.54 4.83
C LYS A 15 -21.89 -56.82 4.97
N VAL A 16 -22.72 -55.81 4.73
CA VAL A 16 -24.08 -56.03 4.20
C VAL A 16 -23.98 -56.04 2.67
N LEU A 17 -23.97 -57.23 2.07
CA LEU A 17 -24.12 -57.39 0.61
C LEU A 17 -25.58 -57.11 0.23
N ILE A 18 -25.83 -55.99 -0.45
CA ILE A 18 -27.10 -55.75 -1.15
C ILE A 18 -26.92 -56.17 -2.62
N PRO A 19 -27.83 -56.97 -3.21
CA PRO A 19 -27.77 -57.36 -4.61
C PRO A 19 -27.86 -56.17 -5.58
N ILE A 20 -27.02 -56.20 -6.62
CA ILE A 20 -26.88 -55.15 -7.66
C ILE A 20 -28.21 -54.81 -8.37
N SER A 21 -29.19 -55.72 -8.37
CA SER A 21 -30.50 -55.52 -9.00
C SER A 21 -31.50 -54.63 -8.24
N LYS A 22 -31.12 -54.08 -7.07
CA LYS A 22 -31.94 -53.16 -6.27
C LYS A 22 -31.37 -51.75 -6.12
N LEU A 23 -30.32 -51.37 -6.86
CA LEU A 23 -29.86 -49.99 -6.93
C LEU A 23 -30.83 -49.17 -7.80
N THR A 24 -31.92 -48.69 -7.21
CA THR A 24 -32.68 -47.58 -7.79
C THR A 24 -31.87 -46.29 -7.66
N ALA A 25 -32.14 -45.32 -8.55
CA ALA A 25 -31.43 -44.06 -8.75
C ALA A 25 -31.30 -43.12 -7.51
N LEU A 26 -31.64 -43.60 -6.32
CA LEU A 26 -31.58 -42.87 -5.05
C LEU A 26 -30.29 -43.14 -4.24
N ASN A 27 -29.41 -44.04 -4.69
CA ASN A 27 -28.15 -44.40 -4.01
C ASN A 27 -26.90 -43.67 -4.54
N LEU A 28 -27.08 -42.55 -5.24
CA LEU A 28 -26.01 -41.56 -5.45
C LEU A 28 -25.82 -40.72 -4.18
N ILE A 29 -25.75 -41.37 -3.02
CA ILE A 29 -25.29 -40.75 -1.78
C ILE A 29 -23.77 -40.78 -1.90
N ALA A 30 -23.18 -39.65 -2.27
CA ALA A 30 -21.76 -39.40 -2.12
C ALA A 30 -21.31 -39.97 -0.77
N ARG A 31 -20.31 -40.86 -0.77
CA ARG A 31 -19.72 -41.40 0.46
C ARG A 31 -19.01 -40.26 1.21
N ILE A 32 -19.77 -39.43 1.90
CA ILE A 32 -19.23 -38.41 2.80
C ILE A 32 -18.75 -39.16 4.04
N LEU A 33 -17.45 -39.46 4.10
CA LEU A 33 -16.80 -39.88 5.33
C LEU A 33 -16.56 -38.64 6.19
N LEU A 34 -17.42 -38.38 7.18
CA LEU A 34 -17.12 -37.43 8.26
C LEU A 34 -16.23 -38.12 9.27
N MET A 35 -14.91 -37.89 9.18
CA MET A 35 -13.94 -38.34 10.18
C MET A 35 -13.56 -37.17 11.10
N PRO A 36 -13.48 -37.41 12.43
CA PRO A 36 -13.18 -36.36 13.42
C PRO A 36 -11.77 -35.74 13.31
N ARG A 37 -10.93 -36.29 12.43
CA ARG A 37 -9.68 -35.75 11.86
C ARG A 37 -9.21 -36.75 10.82
N LEU A 38 -8.91 -36.29 9.61
CA LEU A 38 -8.29 -37.15 8.59
C LEU A 38 -6.77 -37.03 8.69
N THR A 39 -6.08 -38.11 9.05
CA THR A 39 -4.60 -38.14 9.10
C THR A 39 -4.04 -39.06 8.03
N VAL A 40 -3.08 -38.59 7.26
CA VAL A 40 -2.39 -39.32 6.18
C VAL A 40 -0.90 -39.34 6.52
N PRO A 41 -0.21 -40.50 6.65
CA PRO A 41 -0.52 -41.82 6.09
C PRO A 41 -1.48 -42.71 6.91
N PRO A 42 -2.11 -43.72 6.25
CA PRO A 42 -1.78 -44.24 4.91
C PRO A 42 -2.17 -43.28 3.78
N ASN A 43 -1.37 -43.30 2.70
CA ASN A 43 -1.57 -42.47 1.50
C ASN A 43 -2.98 -42.64 0.93
N PHE A 44 -3.54 -41.55 0.40
CA PHE A 44 -4.78 -41.57 -0.36
C PHE A 44 -4.49 -41.49 -1.85
N ILE A 45 -5.07 -42.40 -2.62
CA ILE A 45 -5.04 -42.40 -4.08
C ILE A 45 -6.49 -42.46 -4.56
N GLY A 46 -6.92 -41.41 -5.24
CA GLY A 46 -8.24 -41.23 -5.80
C GLY A 46 -8.48 -41.99 -7.10
N THR A 47 -9.60 -41.67 -7.72
CA THR A 47 -10.10 -42.29 -8.94
C THR A 47 -9.96 -41.35 -10.14
N PRO A 48 -10.14 -41.83 -11.38
CA PRO A 48 -10.17 -40.94 -12.55
C PRO A 48 -11.43 -40.07 -12.67
N GLY A 49 -12.31 -40.05 -11.66
CA GLY A 49 -13.47 -39.16 -11.61
C GLY A 49 -13.50 -38.43 -10.26
N SER A 50 -14.42 -37.47 -10.12
CA SER A 50 -14.51 -36.59 -8.95
C SER A 50 -14.43 -37.31 -7.60
N ASP A 51 -13.42 -36.97 -6.82
CA ASP A 51 -13.21 -37.38 -5.45
C ASP A 51 -13.54 -36.24 -4.48
N THR A 52 -14.07 -36.59 -3.31
CA THR A 52 -14.32 -35.64 -2.22
C THR A 52 -13.71 -36.16 -0.92
N LEU A 53 -12.77 -35.40 -0.36
CA LEU A 53 -12.14 -35.65 0.93
C LEU A 53 -12.52 -34.55 1.89
N ILE A 54 -13.14 -34.91 3.02
CA ILE A 54 -13.55 -33.95 4.06
C ILE A 54 -13.01 -34.42 5.41
N GLY A 55 -12.31 -33.54 6.10
CA GLY A 55 -11.85 -33.75 7.48
C GLY A 55 -12.31 -32.63 8.39
N GLU A 56 -12.82 -32.97 9.56
CA GLU A 56 -13.32 -31.98 10.52
C GLU A 56 -12.92 -32.35 11.94
N GLN A 57 -12.24 -31.45 12.65
CA GLN A 57 -11.94 -31.59 14.06
C GLN A 57 -12.39 -30.36 14.85
N LEU A 58 -13.28 -30.56 15.83
CA LEU A 58 -13.83 -29.50 16.66
C LEU A 58 -13.39 -29.62 18.12
N ASN A 59 -13.23 -28.48 18.77
CA ASN A 59 -12.94 -28.34 20.20
C ASN A 59 -11.69 -29.10 20.68
N ALA A 60 -10.63 -29.14 19.85
CA ALA A 60 -9.36 -29.75 20.20
C ALA A 60 -8.22 -28.71 20.23
N SER A 61 -7.06 -29.07 20.79
CA SER A 61 -5.87 -28.22 20.73
C SER A 61 -4.62 -29.09 20.55
N PRO A 62 -3.98 -29.10 19.37
CA PRO A 62 -4.45 -28.46 18.13
C PRO A 62 -5.66 -29.19 17.52
N ALA A 63 -6.59 -28.45 16.93
CA ALA A 63 -7.65 -28.99 16.07
C ALA A 63 -7.19 -28.99 14.61
N ILE A 64 -7.23 -30.13 13.93
CA ILE A 64 -6.79 -30.26 12.55
C ILE A 64 -7.85 -31.01 11.75
N GLY A 65 -8.40 -30.38 10.70
CA GLY A 65 -9.35 -31.03 9.81
C GLY A 65 -8.70 -32.16 9.01
N ILE A 66 -7.70 -31.82 8.19
CA ILE A 66 -6.86 -32.75 7.44
C ILE A 66 -5.39 -32.55 7.83
N ASP A 67 -4.71 -33.62 8.26
CA ASP A 67 -3.29 -33.63 8.61
C ASP A 67 -2.53 -34.59 7.68
N ILE A 68 -1.73 -34.03 6.76
CA ILE A 68 -0.88 -34.79 5.86
C ILE A 68 0.52 -34.78 6.47
N LEU A 69 0.88 -35.86 7.15
CA LEU A 69 2.16 -36.01 7.82
C LEU A 69 3.31 -36.13 6.80
N THR A 70 4.53 -36.00 7.30
CA THR A 70 5.75 -36.18 6.50
C THR A 70 5.77 -37.57 5.86
N GLY A 71 5.97 -37.60 4.53
CA GLY A 71 5.90 -38.82 3.73
C GLY A 71 4.48 -39.30 3.39
N GLY A 72 3.45 -38.67 3.96
CA GLY A 72 2.05 -38.86 3.56
C GLY A 72 1.76 -38.20 2.21
N PHE A 73 0.83 -38.79 1.46
CA PHE A 73 0.48 -38.34 0.12
C PHE A 73 -1.03 -38.43 -0.14
N ILE A 74 -1.61 -37.36 -0.66
CA ILE A 74 -2.96 -37.32 -1.26
C ILE A 74 -2.80 -37.05 -2.76
N CYS A 75 -3.38 -37.92 -3.59
CA CYS A 75 -3.49 -37.72 -5.04
C CYS A 75 -4.88 -38.10 -5.53
N THR A 76 -5.69 -37.16 -5.99
CA THR A 76 -7.06 -37.46 -6.47
C THR A 76 -7.08 -37.86 -7.96
N ARG A 77 -6.09 -37.40 -8.74
CA ARG A 77 -5.76 -37.76 -10.13
C ARG A 77 -6.52 -36.97 -11.19
N SER A 78 -7.78 -37.27 -11.43
CA SER A 78 -8.53 -36.61 -12.50
C SER A 78 -10.00 -36.56 -12.13
N GLY A 79 -10.68 -35.50 -12.52
CA GLY A 79 -12.04 -35.24 -12.08
C GLY A 79 -12.15 -33.80 -11.61
N ASN A 80 -13.33 -33.42 -11.15
CA ASN A 80 -13.46 -32.16 -10.40
C ASN A 80 -13.42 -32.55 -8.93
N ASP A 81 -12.24 -32.50 -8.33
CA ASP A 81 -11.95 -33.03 -7.03
C ASP A 81 -12.11 -31.97 -5.94
N THR A 82 -12.34 -32.41 -4.70
CA THR A 82 -12.50 -31.50 -3.55
C THR A 82 -11.79 -32.06 -2.34
N VAL A 83 -10.87 -31.28 -1.76
CA VAL A 83 -10.20 -31.56 -0.50
C VAL A 83 -10.51 -30.45 0.48
N GLN A 84 -11.27 -30.76 1.54
CA GLN A 84 -11.73 -29.78 2.51
C GLN A 84 -11.37 -30.17 3.95
N GLY A 85 -10.71 -29.26 4.67
CA GLY A 85 -10.37 -29.44 6.07
C GLY A 85 -10.93 -28.33 6.96
N THR A 86 -11.59 -28.68 8.07
CA THR A 86 -12.05 -27.74 9.09
C THR A 86 -11.45 -28.08 10.47
N GLY A 87 -10.72 -27.16 11.06
CA GLY A 87 -10.25 -27.23 12.45
C GLY A 87 -10.90 -26.13 13.29
N THR A 88 -11.41 -26.47 14.48
CA THR A 88 -11.87 -25.49 15.48
C THR A 88 -11.24 -25.76 16.83
N GLY A 89 -10.48 -24.79 17.33
CA GLY A 89 -9.74 -24.85 18.58
C GLY A 89 -10.67 -24.95 19.78
N SER A 90 -10.21 -25.62 20.84
CA SER A 90 -10.96 -25.72 22.10
C SER A 90 -11.16 -24.35 22.76
N ILE A 91 -12.37 -24.13 23.26
CA ILE A 91 -12.72 -22.97 24.08
C ILE A 91 -12.37 -23.29 25.56
N GLY A 92 -11.45 -22.52 26.15
CA GLY A 92 -11.36 -22.26 27.60
C GLY A 92 -11.21 -23.40 28.62
N GLY A 93 -10.85 -24.63 28.24
CA GLY A 93 -10.49 -25.69 29.22
C GLY A 93 -9.11 -25.49 29.87
N SER A 94 -8.22 -24.78 29.17
CA SER A 94 -6.94 -24.23 29.61
C SER A 94 -7.02 -22.70 29.58
N ILE A 95 -6.12 -22.01 30.29
CA ILE A 95 -6.07 -20.54 30.28
C ILE A 95 -6.09 -20.03 28.82
N GLU A 96 -5.26 -20.57 27.93
CA GLU A 96 -5.20 -20.19 26.52
C GLU A 96 -6.23 -20.90 25.62
N GLY A 97 -6.68 -20.21 24.57
CA GLY A 97 -7.51 -20.75 23.50
C GLY A 97 -6.74 -21.72 22.61
N GLY A 98 -7.42 -22.77 22.13
CA GLY A 98 -6.79 -23.82 21.33
C GLY A 98 -6.42 -23.37 19.91
N ASN A 99 -5.33 -23.91 19.35
CA ASN A 99 -4.95 -23.64 17.95
C ASN A 99 -5.73 -24.52 16.97
N ALA A 100 -5.93 -24.05 15.74
CA ALA A 100 -6.63 -24.81 14.72
C ALA A 100 -6.07 -24.63 13.31
N ASN A 101 -5.97 -25.75 12.57
CA ASN A 101 -5.66 -25.80 11.16
C ASN A 101 -6.82 -26.44 10.39
N GLY A 102 -7.26 -25.84 9.28
CA GLY A 102 -8.14 -26.50 8.34
C GLY A 102 -7.43 -27.68 7.68
N ILE A 103 -6.38 -27.36 6.94
CA ILE A 103 -5.45 -28.33 6.34
C ILE A 103 -4.04 -28.05 6.87
N ALA A 104 -3.40 -29.07 7.45
CA ALA A 104 -1.98 -29.06 7.80
C ALA A 104 -1.24 -30.00 6.84
N ASN A 105 -0.51 -29.44 5.88
CA ASN A 105 0.24 -30.21 4.89
C ASN A 105 1.75 -30.22 5.17
N ARG A 106 2.24 -31.36 5.64
CA ARG A 106 3.66 -31.69 5.85
C ARG A 106 4.16 -32.78 4.88
N GLY A 107 3.28 -33.25 3.99
CA GLY A 107 3.53 -34.28 2.99
C GLY A 107 3.33 -33.72 1.59
N SER A 108 2.55 -34.40 0.75
CA SER A 108 2.22 -33.87 -0.58
C SER A 108 0.72 -34.03 -0.86
N LEU A 109 0.14 -32.98 -1.43
CA LEU A 109 -1.24 -32.94 -1.89
C LEU A 109 -1.24 -32.57 -3.37
N ASN A 110 -1.87 -33.39 -4.21
CA ASN A 110 -1.98 -33.18 -5.65
C ASN A 110 -3.42 -33.53 -6.08
N THR A 111 -4.13 -32.62 -6.76
CA THR A 111 -5.50 -32.92 -7.22
C THR A 111 -5.53 -33.46 -8.66
N GLY A 112 -4.66 -32.97 -9.53
CA GLY A 112 -4.40 -33.55 -10.83
C GLY A 112 -5.17 -32.83 -11.93
N ASN A 113 -5.90 -33.53 -12.80
CA ASN A 113 -6.58 -32.86 -13.92
C ASN A 113 -8.06 -32.59 -13.60
N GLY A 114 -8.50 -31.36 -13.81
CA GLY A 114 -9.90 -30.99 -13.90
C GLY A 114 -10.17 -29.66 -13.22
N LYS A 115 -11.33 -29.51 -12.61
CA LYS A 115 -11.67 -28.27 -11.88
C LYS A 115 -11.67 -28.59 -10.40
N ASP A 116 -10.52 -28.45 -9.76
CA ASP A 116 -10.31 -28.93 -8.40
C ASP A 116 -10.45 -27.82 -7.36
N ALA A 117 -10.78 -28.22 -6.13
CA ALA A 117 -10.94 -27.32 -5.00
C ALA A 117 -10.21 -27.83 -3.76
N ILE A 118 -9.30 -27.04 -3.21
CA ILE A 118 -8.60 -27.30 -1.95
C ILE A 118 -8.99 -26.21 -0.96
N ALA A 119 -9.71 -26.56 0.11
CA ALA A 119 -10.28 -25.58 1.04
C ALA A 119 -9.92 -25.90 2.50
N GLY A 120 -9.32 -24.93 3.20
CA GLY A 120 -9.00 -25.05 4.62
C GLY A 120 -9.68 -23.98 5.46
N ILE A 121 -10.34 -24.37 6.56
CA ILE A 121 -10.92 -23.46 7.56
C ILE A 121 -10.30 -23.75 8.93
N GLY A 122 -9.57 -22.78 9.50
CA GLY A 122 -9.00 -22.89 10.85
C GLY A 122 -9.54 -21.81 11.76
N ASN A 123 -10.26 -22.19 12.83
CA ASN A 123 -10.79 -21.27 13.83
C ASN A 123 -10.07 -21.47 15.16
N GLY A 124 -9.28 -20.49 15.59
CA GLY A 124 -8.68 -20.46 16.93
C GLY A 124 -9.75 -20.46 18.01
N GLY A 125 -9.52 -21.20 19.09
CA GLY A 125 -10.39 -21.23 20.25
C GLY A 125 -10.28 -19.93 21.05
N ASN A 126 -11.35 -19.53 21.73
CA ASN A 126 -11.30 -18.36 22.61
C ASN A 126 -10.51 -18.68 23.89
N GLY A 127 -9.82 -17.67 24.41
CA GLY A 127 -9.20 -17.71 25.73
C GLY A 127 -10.24 -17.90 26.83
N ALA A 128 -9.83 -18.54 27.93
CA ALA A 128 -10.69 -18.69 29.10
C ALA A 128 -10.90 -17.36 29.81
N ASP A 129 -12.13 -17.13 30.29
CA ASP A 129 -12.40 -16.04 31.23
C ASP A 129 -11.70 -16.34 32.57
N GLY A 130 -10.99 -15.34 33.10
CA GLY A 130 -10.40 -15.41 34.42
C GLY A 130 -11.44 -15.39 35.53
N ASN A 131 -11.12 -16.00 36.68
CA ASN A 131 -11.98 -15.94 37.85
C ASN A 131 -12.09 -14.49 38.36
N THR A 132 -13.28 -14.11 38.80
CA THR A 132 -13.57 -12.77 39.36
C THR A 132 -12.87 -12.52 40.69
N ASP A 133 -12.26 -13.54 41.31
CA ASP A 133 -11.54 -13.45 42.57
C ASP A 133 -10.12 -12.85 42.47
N GLY A 134 -9.66 -12.54 41.26
CA GLY A 134 -8.40 -11.83 41.04
C GLY A 134 -7.14 -12.70 41.05
N SER A 135 -7.26 -14.04 41.09
CA SER A 135 -6.12 -14.94 41.27
C SER A 135 -5.58 -15.62 40.00
N THR A 136 -6.29 -15.56 38.87
CA THR A 136 -5.90 -16.26 37.63
C THR A 136 -5.77 -15.31 36.44
N ALA A 137 -4.68 -15.45 35.69
CA ALA A 137 -4.49 -14.78 34.40
C ALA A 137 -5.57 -15.20 33.39
N ASN A 138 -5.95 -14.27 32.53
CA ASN A 138 -6.96 -14.48 31.50
C ASN A 138 -6.33 -15.12 30.27
N GLY A 139 -7.13 -15.85 29.50
CA GLY A 139 -6.68 -16.52 28.30
C GLY A 139 -6.48 -15.62 27.11
N ASN A 140 -5.43 -15.84 26.32
CA ASN A 140 -5.41 -15.31 24.96
C ASN A 140 -6.19 -16.23 24.01
N GLY A 141 -6.67 -15.66 22.92
CA GLY A 141 -7.24 -16.42 21.82
C GLY A 141 -6.20 -17.25 21.10
N GLY A 142 -6.60 -18.42 20.65
CA GLY A 142 -5.77 -19.33 19.87
C GLY A 142 -5.60 -18.88 18.42
N THR A 143 -4.63 -19.47 17.73
CA THR A 143 -4.38 -19.23 16.31
C THR A 143 -5.34 -20.05 15.44
N GLY A 144 -5.89 -19.44 14.39
CA GLY A 144 -6.62 -20.14 13.34
C GLY A 144 -5.91 -20.01 11.99
N THR A 145 -5.59 -21.14 11.36
CA THR A 145 -4.97 -21.17 10.03
C THR A 145 -5.80 -22.00 9.06
N GLY A 146 -6.20 -21.42 7.92
CA GLY A 146 -6.95 -22.15 6.90
C GLY A 146 -6.13 -23.30 6.31
N ILE A 147 -5.06 -22.96 5.61
CA ILE A 147 -4.09 -23.91 5.05
C ILE A 147 -2.70 -23.60 5.61
N SER A 148 -2.06 -24.57 6.25
CA SER A 148 -0.65 -24.52 6.64
C SER A 148 0.13 -25.51 5.78
N ASN A 149 0.90 -24.98 4.82
CA ASN A 149 1.71 -25.76 3.89
C ASN A 149 3.20 -25.60 4.21
N ILE A 150 3.84 -26.70 4.60
CA ILE A 150 5.29 -26.76 4.82
C ILE A 150 5.98 -27.74 3.87
N SER A 151 5.26 -28.19 2.83
CA SER A 151 5.77 -29.09 1.80
C SER A 151 5.11 -28.77 0.45
N LYS A 152 4.41 -29.69 -0.22
CA LYS A 152 3.91 -29.47 -1.59
C LYS A 152 2.39 -29.52 -1.70
N ILE A 153 1.80 -28.49 -2.30
CA ILE A 153 0.44 -28.48 -2.86
C ILE A 153 0.55 -28.29 -4.39
N ASP A 154 -0.25 -29.04 -5.14
CA ASP A 154 -0.30 -29.05 -6.61
C ASP A 154 -1.77 -29.15 -7.06
N GLY A 155 -2.32 -28.11 -7.69
CA GLY A 155 -3.67 -28.15 -8.28
C GLY A 155 -3.69 -29.11 -9.48
N GLY A 156 -2.76 -28.89 -10.40
CA GLY A 156 -2.49 -29.76 -11.55
C GLY A 156 -2.89 -29.08 -12.85
N ASN A 157 -3.81 -29.61 -13.64
CA ASN A 157 -4.26 -28.94 -14.86
C ASN A 157 -5.75 -28.66 -14.79
N GLY A 158 -6.15 -27.48 -15.22
CA GLY A 158 -7.52 -27.00 -15.30
C GLY A 158 -7.70 -25.78 -14.43
N ASN A 159 -8.94 -25.44 -14.06
CA ASN A 159 -9.22 -24.16 -13.39
C ASN A 159 -9.42 -24.40 -11.90
N ASP A 160 -8.32 -24.49 -11.17
CA ASP A 160 -8.29 -24.92 -9.80
C ASP A 160 -8.53 -23.78 -8.82
N THR A 161 -8.99 -24.12 -7.62
CA THR A 161 -9.19 -23.16 -6.55
C THR A 161 -8.55 -23.66 -5.27
N ILE A 162 -7.59 -22.91 -4.73
CA ILE A 162 -6.98 -23.15 -3.43
C ILE A 162 -7.40 -22.03 -2.50
N SER A 163 -8.13 -22.35 -1.43
CA SER A 163 -8.67 -21.37 -0.51
C SER A 163 -8.39 -21.70 0.95
N GLY A 164 -7.91 -20.72 1.70
CA GLY A 164 -7.70 -20.83 3.14
C GLY A 164 -8.40 -19.70 3.89
N THR A 165 -9.17 -20.04 4.92
CA THR A 165 -9.77 -19.10 5.89
C THR A 165 -9.24 -19.38 7.29
N GLY A 166 -8.55 -18.41 7.90
CA GLY A 166 -8.08 -18.50 9.28
C GLY A 166 -8.69 -17.41 10.15
N THR A 167 -9.30 -17.79 11.27
CA THR A 167 -9.86 -16.86 12.25
C THR A 167 -9.18 -17.05 13.59
N GLY A 168 -8.55 -16.01 14.13
CA GLY A 168 -8.01 -16.04 15.49
C GLY A 168 -9.12 -16.06 16.53
N GLY A 169 -8.89 -16.78 17.64
CA GLY A 169 -9.82 -16.77 18.77
C GLY A 169 -9.83 -15.42 19.48
N ASN A 170 -10.90 -15.08 20.18
CA ASN A 170 -10.92 -13.89 21.03
C ASN A 170 -10.17 -14.14 22.34
N GLY A 171 -9.63 -13.07 22.94
CA GLY A 171 -9.17 -13.12 24.32
C GLY A 171 -10.31 -13.41 25.30
N GLY A 172 -9.98 -14.00 26.43
CA GLY A 172 -10.88 -14.18 27.56
C GLY A 172 -10.95 -12.93 28.44
N PHE A 173 -12.12 -12.68 29.02
CA PHE A 173 -12.31 -11.59 29.98
C PHE A 173 -11.57 -11.86 31.28
N GLY A 174 -11.32 -10.81 32.05
CA GLY A 174 -11.11 -11.04 33.47
C GLY A 174 -10.73 -9.81 34.25
N SER A 175 -10.61 -10.05 35.56
CA SER A 175 -10.58 -9.03 36.62
C SER A 175 -9.61 -7.89 36.30
N PHE A 176 -8.35 -8.20 36.01
CA PHE A 176 -7.29 -7.17 35.86
C PHE A 176 -6.78 -6.92 34.43
N LEU A 177 -6.68 -7.91 33.53
CA LEU A 177 -6.08 -7.68 32.20
C LEU A 177 -6.74 -8.54 31.14
N GLY A 178 -7.55 -7.96 30.26
CA GLY A 178 -8.17 -8.70 29.15
C GLY A 178 -7.16 -9.51 28.35
N GLY A 179 -7.54 -10.74 28.01
CA GLY A 179 -6.72 -11.60 27.15
C GLY A 179 -6.55 -11.01 25.75
N LYS A 180 -5.45 -11.34 25.09
CA LYS A 180 -5.20 -10.91 23.71
C LYS A 180 -6.03 -11.73 22.73
N GLY A 181 -6.40 -11.12 21.60
CA GLY A 181 -6.91 -11.84 20.45
C GLY A 181 -5.83 -12.69 19.80
N GLY A 182 -6.24 -13.81 19.22
CA GLY A 182 -5.39 -14.73 18.49
C GLY A 182 -5.17 -14.32 17.03
N THR A 183 -4.21 -14.96 16.37
CA THR A 183 -3.88 -14.71 14.96
C THR A 183 -4.80 -15.50 14.02
N GLY A 184 -5.28 -14.86 12.96
CA GLY A 184 -5.96 -15.53 11.84
C GLY A 184 -5.10 -15.49 10.57
N THR A 185 -4.83 -16.65 9.97
CA THR A 185 -4.08 -16.74 8.70
C THR A 185 -4.83 -17.58 7.68
N GLY A 186 -5.15 -17.02 6.51
CA GLY A 186 -5.83 -17.76 5.46
C GLY A 186 -4.97 -18.90 4.93
N ILE A 187 -3.87 -18.55 4.27
CA ILE A 187 -2.87 -19.49 3.73
C ILE A 187 -1.50 -19.14 4.29
N SER A 188 -0.84 -20.09 4.93
CA SER A 188 0.55 -20.00 5.36
C SER A 188 1.37 -20.99 4.54
N ASN A 189 2.22 -20.47 3.65
CA ASN A 189 3.10 -21.25 2.80
C ASN A 189 4.56 -21.05 3.18
N SER A 190 5.24 -22.13 3.50
CA SER A 190 6.69 -22.17 3.78
C SER A 190 7.45 -23.12 2.86
N SER A 191 6.80 -23.67 1.85
CA SER A 191 7.43 -24.47 0.81
C SER A 191 6.71 -24.20 -0.51
N ASN A 192 6.11 -25.18 -1.19
CA ASN A 192 5.65 -25.00 -2.57
C ASN A 192 4.12 -25.13 -2.70
N ILE A 193 3.52 -24.12 -3.34
CA ILE A 193 2.17 -24.19 -3.90
C ILE A 193 2.29 -23.97 -5.40
N ASN A 194 1.77 -24.92 -6.18
CA ASN A 194 1.62 -24.81 -7.62
C ASN A 194 0.13 -24.96 -7.93
N ALA A 195 -0.53 -23.99 -8.56
CA ALA A 195 -1.91 -24.18 -9.00
C ALA A 195 -1.92 -24.98 -10.30
N GLY A 196 -1.17 -24.53 -11.32
CA GLY A 196 -0.77 -25.38 -12.45
C GLY A 196 -1.08 -24.74 -13.80
N ASP A 197 -1.62 -25.47 -14.77
CA ASP A 197 -2.03 -24.87 -16.04
C ASP A 197 -3.54 -24.63 -16.04
N GLY A 198 -4.00 -23.43 -16.37
CA GLY A 198 -5.42 -23.08 -16.49
C GLY A 198 -5.72 -21.72 -15.85
N ASN A 199 -7.00 -21.39 -15.66
CA ASN A 199 -7.35 -20.13 -14.98
C ASN A 199 -7.59 -20.42 -13.50
N ASP A 200 -6.53 -20.31 -12.73
CA ASP A 200 -6.45 -20.73 -11.34
C ASP A 200 -6.78 -19.60 -10.38
N THR A 201 -7.18 -19.98 -9.17
CA THR A 201 -7.55 -19.05 -8.13
C THR A 201 -6.99 -19.44 -6.76
N LEU A 202 -6.16 -18.57 -6.17
CA LEU A 202 -5.61 -18.73 -4.83
C LEU A 202 -6.19 -17.66 -3.89
N ILE A 203 -6.92 -18.06 -2.85
CA ILE A 203 -7.61 -17.13 -1.94
C ILE A 203 -7.20 -17.39 -0.49
N GLY A 204 -6.60 -16.40 0.17
CA GLY A 204 -6.34 -16.43 1.59
C GLY A 204 -7.14 -15.36 2.34
N THR A 205 -7.91 -15.74 3.35
CA THR A 205 -8.58 -14.80 4.27
C THR A 205 -8.13 -15.05 5.71
N GLY A 206 -7.53 -14.04 6.34
CA GLY A 206 -7.11 -14.09 7.75
C GLY A 206 -7.77 -13.00 8.58
N THR A 207 -8.44 -13.39 9.66
CA THR A 207 -9.08 -12.45 10.60
C THR A 207 -8.49 -12.62 12.00
N GLY A 208 -7.87 -11.58 12.53
CA GLY A 208 -7.40 -11.56 13.92
C GLY A 208 -8.56 -11.58 14.91
N GLY A 209 -8.38 -12.26 16.04
CA GLY A 209 -9.36 -12.25 17.13
C GLY A 209 -9.34 -10.93 17.91
N ASN A 210 -10.43 -10.61 18.61
CA ASN A 210 -10.49 -9.40 19.41
C ASN A 210 -9.81 -9.60 20.77
N GLY A 211 -9.19 -8.52 21.26
CA GLY A 211 -8.77 -8.43 22.65
C GLY A 211 -9.98 -8.32 23.58
N ALA A 212 -9.90 -8.93 24.75
CA ALA A 212 -10.98 -8.85 25.74
C ALA A 212 -10.96 -7.55 26.53
N ASN A 213 -12.10 -7.19 27.10
CA ASN A 213 -12.18 -6.04 28.00
C ASN A 213 -11.62 -6.39 29.40
N GLY A 214 -11.00 -5.41 30.06
CA GLY A 214 -10.74 -5.47 31.50
C GLY A 214 -12.00 -5.06 32.28
N VAL A 215 -12.38 -5.80 33.32
CA VAL A 215 -13.63 -5.56 34.08
C VAL A 215 -13.47 -4.65 35.30
N ASP A 216 -12.28 -4.49 35.88
CA ASP A 216 -12.08 -3.62 37.06
C ASP A 216 -11.58 -2.20 36.78
N ARG A 217 -11.78 -1.32 37.77
CA ARG A 217 -11.28 0.07 37.80
C ARG A 217 -9.79 0.23 37.56
N LEU A 218 -9.00 -0.85 37.70
CA LEU A 218 -7.56 -0.86 37.48
C LEU A 218 -7.16 -1.66 36.23
N GLY A 219 -8.09 -2.34 35.58
CA GLY A 219 -7.77 -3.36 34.61
C GLY A 219 -7.52 -2.84 33.19
N GLY A 220 -6.61 -3.48 32.47
CA GLY A 220 -6.28 -3.17 31.07
C GLY A 220 -7.06 -4.01 30.07
N GLY A 221 -7.32 -3.46 28.88
CA GLY A 221 -7.87 -4.20 27.75
C GLY A 221 -6.80 -5.05 27.06
N GLY A 222 -7.20 -6.18 26.52
CA GLY A 222 -6.33 -7.07 25.74
C GLY A 222 -6.04 -6.53 24.35
N GLN A 223 -4.92 -6.91 23.76
CA GLN A 223 -4.58 -6.50 22.39
C GLN A 223 -5.43 -7.26 21.37
N GLY A 224 -5.78 -6.63 20.27
CA GLY A 224 -6.33 -7.31 19.09
C GLY A 224 -5.29 -8.22 18.43
N GLY A 225 -5.77 -9.28 17.79
CA GLY A 225 -4.94 -10.23 17.06
C GLY A 225 -4.66 -9.79 15.62
N THR A 226 -3.65 -10.38 14.99
CA THR A 226 -3.28 -10.09 13.60
C THR A 226 -4.11 -10.94 12.62
N GLY A 227 -4.53 -10.34 11.50
CA GLY A 227 -5.12 -11.06 10.38
C GLY A 227 -4.21 -11.03 9.14
N THR A 228 -3.90 -12.18 8.56
CA THR A 228 -3.11 -12.28 7.33
C THR A 228 -3.81 -13.15 6.29
N GLY A 229 -4.09 -12.61 5.11
CA GLY A 229 -4.70 -13.38 4.02
C GLY A 229 -3.80 -14.51 3.54
N ILE A 230 -2.70 -14.15 2.88
CA ILE A 230 -1.67 -15.07 2.39
C ILE A 230 -0.33 -14.68 3.00
N ALA A 231 0.31 -15.61 3.71
CA ALA A 231 1.68 -15.48 4.19
C ALA A 231 2.57 -16.46 3.41
N ASN A 232 3.40 -15.93 2.53
CA ASN A 232 4.33 -16.72 1.71
C ASN A 232 5.79 -16.49 2.14
N SER A 233 6.46 -17.59 2.46
CA SER A 233 7.89 -17.67 2.75
C SER A 233 8.59 -18.75 1.91
N GLY A 234 7.82 -19.49 1.11
CA GLY A 234 8.33 -20.44 0.13
C GLY A 234 8.08 -19.93 -1.28
N SER A 235 7.61 -20.81 -2.17
CA SER A 235 7.26 -20.51 -3.56
C SER A 235 5.76 -20.70 -3.80
N ILE A 236 5.14 -19.72 -4.45
CA ILE A 236 3.80 -19.80 -5.03
C ILE A 236 3.95 -19.58 -6.53
N ASN A 237 3.41 -20.49 -7.33
CA ASN A 237 3.26 -20.36 -8.77
C ASN A 237 1.82 -20.70 -9.16
N VAL A 238 1.11 -19.83 -9.89
CA VAL A 238 -0.23 -20.16 -10.41
C VAL A 238 -0.21 -20.64 -11.85
N GLY A 239 0.83 -20.30 -12.61
CA GLY A 239 1.24 -20.99 -13.84
C GLY A 239 0.79 -20.29 -15.11
N ASN A 240 0.21 -21.01 -16.07
CA ASN A 240 -0.22 -20.37 -17.33
C ASN A 240 -1.73 -20.21 -17.33
N GLY A 241 -2.23 -19.03 -17.67
CA GLY A 241 -3.65 -18.77 -17.85
C GLY A 241 -4.03 -17.39 -17.36
N LYS A 242 -5.31 -17.18 -17.06
CA LYS A 242 -5.76 -15.94 -16.43
C LYS A 242 -5.97 -16.20 -14.96
N ASP A 243 -4.90 -16.03 -14.19
CA ASP A 243 -4.87 -16.44 -12.81
C ASP A 243 -5.26 -15.32 -11.86
N THR A 244 -5.69 -15.71 -10.66
CA THR A 244 -6.13 -14.77 -9.63
C THR A 244 -5.62 -15.18 -8.27
N ILE A 245 -4.83 -14.31 -7.64
CA ILE A 245 -4.38 -14.46 -6.25
C ILE A 245 -5.00 -13.35 -5.42
N VAL A 246 -5.75 -13.70 -4.37
CA VAL A 246 -6.40 -12.75 -3.47
C VAL A 246 -6.04 -13.04 -2.02
N GLY A 247 -5.42 -12.08 -1.36
CA GLY A 247 -5.18 -12.10 0.08
C GLY A 247 -5.97 -11.02 0.81
N THR A 248 -6.76 -11.39 1.80
CA THR A 248 -7.50 -10.48 2.68
C THR A 248 -7.09 -10.69 4.13
N GLY A 249 -6.52 -9.67 4.76
CA GLY A 249 -6.14 -9.69 6.18
C GLY A 249 -6.86 -8.61 6.96
N THR A 250 -7.59 -8.99 8.02
CA THR A 250 -8.28 -8.07 8.93
C THR A 250 -7.73 -8.21 10.34
N GLY A 251 -7.20 -7.14 10.92
CA GLY A 251 -6.82 -7.13 12.33
C GLY A 251 -8.03 -7.27 13.26
N GLY A 252 -7.80 -7.75 14.49
CA GLY A 252 -8.80 -7.79 15.55
C GLY A 252 -8.81 -6.50 16.37
N SER A 253 -9.94 -6.15 16.97
CA SER A 253 -10.06 -4.93 17.77
C SER A 253 -9.33 -5.04 19.11
N GLY A 254 -8.82 -3.91 19.60
CA GLY A 254 -8.31 -3.80 20.96
C GLY A 254 -9.43 -3.85 21.99
N GLY A 255 -9.17 -4.53 23.11
CA GLY A 255 -10.05 -4.57 24.27
C GLY A 255 -10.09 -3.23 25.01
N SER A 256 -11.22 -2.94 25.64
CA SER A 256 -11.39 -1.74 26.47
C SER A 256 -10.95 -1.96 27.91
N GLY A 257 -10.40 -0.94 28.56
CA GLY A 257 -9.97 -0.98 29.96
C GLY A 257 -9.35 0.34 30.38
N ARG A 258 -8.91 0.48 31.64
CA ARG A 258 -8.20 1.67 32.11
C ARG A 258 -6.98 1.98 31.24
N SER A 259 -6.16 0.96 30.97
CA SER A 259 -5.19 0.97 29.87
C SER A 259 -5.82 0.24 28.69
N SER A 260 -5.99 0.94 27.57
CA SER A 260 -6.57 0.36 26.37
C SER A 260 -5.69 -0.72 25.75
N GLY A 261 -6.34 -1.72 25.15
CA GLY A 261 -5.67 -2.68 24.30
C GLY A 261 -5.34 -2.09 22.94
N ARG A 262 -4.13 -2.35 22.42
CA ARG A 262 -3.80 -2.02 21.03
C ARG A 262 -4.70 -2.79 20.08
N SER A 263 -5.03 -2.18 18.96
CA SER A 263 -5.61 -2.86 17.81
C SER A 263 -4.67 -3.94 17.25
N GLY A 264 -5.24 -4.84 16.46
CA GLY A 264 -4.52 -5.75 15.60
C GLY A 264 -4.33 -5.19 14.19
N ASP A 265 -3.30 -5.70 13.52
CA ASP A 265 -2.96 -5.35 12.15
C ASP A 265 -3.58 -6.34 11.15
N GLY A 266 -3.88 -5.86 9.94
CA GLY A 266 -4.35 -6.66 8.82
C GLY A 266 -3.40 -6.59 7.63
N THR A 267 -3.01 -7.74 7.09
CA THR A 267 -2.17 -7.83 5.89
C THR A 267 -2.81 -8.73 4.84
N GLY A 268 -3.06 -8.21 3.65
CA GLY A 268 -3.63 -9.00 2.55
C GLY A 268 -2.69 -10.11 2.11
N ILE A 269 -1.58 -9.73 1.51
CA ILE A 269 -0.52 -10.64 1.06
C ILE A 269 0.81 -10.21 1.69
N SER A 270 1.46 -11.15 2.38
CA SER A 270 2.81 -10.99 2.92
C SER A 270 3.74 -11.97 2.20
N ASN A 271 4.51 -11.47 1.24
CA ASN A 271 5.48 -12.24 0.48
C ASN A 271 6.91 -11.98 0.95
N SER A 272 7.59 -13.02 1.39
CA SER A 272 9.00 -13.04 1.77
C SER A 272 9.82 -14.09 1.00
N GLY A 273 9.13 -14.92 0.21
CA GLY A 273 9.74 -15.91 -0.68
C GLY A 273 9.53 -15.51 -2.14
N GLU A 274 9.11 -16.47 -2.97
CA GLU A 274 8.84 -16.28 -4.40
C GLU A 274 7.33 -16.37 -4.66
N LEU A 275 6.79 -15.40 -5.40
CA LEU A 275 5.42 -15.41 -5.87
C LEU A 275 5.43 -15.08 -7.36
N HIS A 276 5.08 -16.06 -8.19
CA HIS A 276 4.95 -15.91 -9.64
C HIS A 276 3.50 -16.15 -10.06
N THR A 277 2.93 -15.27 -10.89
CA THR A 277 1.63 -15.56 -11.50
C THR A 277 1.80 -16.37 -12.79
N GLY A 278 2.66 -15.94 -13.70
CA GLY A 278 3.17 -16.75 -14.81
C GLY A 278 2.83 -16.14 -16.16
N ASP A 279 2.32 -16.89 -17.13
CA ASP A 279 1.95 -16.29 -18.42
C ASP A 279 0.43 -16.12 -18.51
N GLY A 280 -0.03 -14.91 -18.81
CA GLY A 280 -1.39 -14.61 -19.22
C GLY A 280 -1.90 -13.25 -18.74
N GLU A 281 -3.17 -13.13 -18.39
CA GLU A 281 -3.71 -11.85 -17.87
C GLU A 281 -4.05 -12.06 -16.41
N ASP A 282 -3.07 -11.85 -15.54
CA ASP A 282 -3.13 -12.25 -14.15
C ASP A 282 -3.55 -11.11 -13.23
N MET A 283 -4.15 -11.50 -12.10
CA MET A 283 -4.60 -10.57 -11.09
C MET A 283 -4.07 -10.94 -9.71
N LEU A 284 -3.31 -10.04 -9.09
CA LEU A 284 -2.81 -10.15 -7.72
C LEU A 284 -3.43 -9.05 -6.84
N VAL A 285 -4.29 -9.42 -5.90
CA VAL A 285 -4.98 -8.48 -5.01
C VAL A 285 -4.66 -8.75 -3.54
N GLY A 286 -4.06 -7.77 -2.88
CA GLY A 286 -3.89 -7.76 -1.43
C GLY A 286 -4.75 -6.69 -0.77
N THR A 287 -5.60 -7.08 0.18
CA THR A 287 -6.38 -6.15 1.02
C THR A 287 -6.04 -6.35 2.49
N GLY A 288 -5.49 -5.31 3.13
CA GLY A 288 -5.20 -5.30 4.56
C GLY A 288 -5.98 -4.23 5.28
N THR A 289 -6.71 -4.60 6.34
CA THR A 289 -7.45 -3.68 7.18
C THR A 289 -6.97 -3.78 8.62
N GLY A 290 -6.50 -2.66 9.16
CA GLY A 290 -6.31 -2.49 10.58
C GLY A 290 -7.65 -2.59 11.31
N SER A 291 -7.59 -2.67 12.64
CA SER A 291 -8.77 -2.71 13.49
C SER A 291 -8.81 -1.54 14.47
N LYS A 292 -9.96 -1.30 15.07
CA LYS A 292 -10.12 -0.23 16.04
C LYS A 292 -9.25 -0.43 17.29
N GLY A 293 -8.66 0.65 17.78
CA GLY A 293 -8.01 0.69 19.09
C GLY A 293 -8.99 0.52 20.26
N GLY A 294 -8.53 -0.07 21.37
CA GLY A 294 -9.33 -0.22 22.57
C GLY A 294 -9.65 1.12 23.26
N ASN A 295 -10.81 1.21 23.92
CA ASN A 295 -11.18 2.41 24.66
C ASN A 295 -10.60 2.38 26.09
N GLY A 296 -10.22 3.53 26.65
CA GLY A 296 -9.65 3.60 27.99
C GLY A 296 -9.35 5.00 28.51
N LEU A 297 -8.50 5.13 29.54
CA LEU A 297 -8.05 6.46 29.99
C LEU A 297 -7.12 7.10 28.94
N GLY A 298 -6.20 6.31 28.39
CA GLY A 298 -5.52 6.60 27.14
C GLY A 298 -6.13 5.68 26.09
N GLY A 299 -6.85 6.18 25.11
CA GLY A 299 -7.30 5.37 23.97
C GLY A 299 -6.10 4.78 23.23
N ALA A 300 -6.25 3.60 22.65
CA ALA A 300 -5.16 2.98 21.88
C ALA A 300 -5.23 3.39 20.41
N ASN A 301 -4.12 3.38 19.70
CA ASN A 301 -4.11 3.72 18.28
C ASN A 301 -4.86 2.66 17.45
N GLY A 302 -5.38 3.07 16.30
CA GLY A 302 -5.94 2.19 15.28
C GLY A 302 -4.88 1.27 14.68
N GLY A 303 -5.30 0.14 14.13
CA GLY A 303 -4.42 -0.89 13.57
C GLY A 303 -3.87 -0.51 12.22
N THR A 304 -2.80 -1.17 11.81
CA THR A 304 -2.21 -1.01 10.48
C THR A 304 -2.91 -1.92 9.48
N GLY A 305 -3.30 -1.37 8.33
CA GLY A 305 -3.73 -2.15 7.17
C GLY A 305 -2.67 -2.11 6.06
N THR A 306 -2.21 -3.27 5.61
CA THR A 306 -1.27 -3.39 4.49
C THR A 306 -1.83 -4.31 3.40
N GLY A 307 -2.02 -3.79 2.19
CA GLY A 307 -2.52 -4.58 1.07
C GLY A 307 -1.55 -5.70 0.68
N ILE A 308 -0.40 -5.31 0.13
CA ILE A 308 0.69 -6.21 -0.25
C ILE A 308 1.97 -5.78 0.45
N ALA A 309 2.58 -6.68 1.21
CA ALA A 309 3.93 -6.53 1.76
C ALA A 309 4.87 -7.49 1.03
N ASN A 310 5.76 -6.97 0.20
CA ASN A 310 6.75 -7.73 -0.53
C ASN A 310 8.16 -7.44 -0.03
N SER A 311 8.80 -8.46 0.52
CA SER A 311 10.22 -8.47 0.93
C SER A 311 11.03 -9.55 0.19
N GLY A 312 10.35 -10.42 -0.57
CA GLY A 312 10.95 -11.44 -1.42
C GLY A 312 10.93 -11.04 -2.89
N SER A 313 10.62 -11.99 -3.77
CA SER A 313 10.44 -11.81 -5.21
C SER A 313 8.98 -11.98 -5.59
N LEU A 314 8.45 -11.02 -6.35
CA LEU A 314 7.12 -11.02 -6.94
C LEU A 314 7.29 -10.74 -8.44
N ASN A 315 6.78 -11.64 -9.28
CA ASN A 315 6.79 -11.51 -10.73
C ASN A 315 5.41 -11.88 -11.30
N THR A 316 4.79 -11.06 -12.16
CA THR A 316 3.55 -11.47 -12.81
C THR A 316 3.76 -12.16 -14.14
N GLY A 317 4.80 -11.79 -14.91
CA GLY A 317 5.32 -12.60 -16.01
C GLY A 317 4.99 -11.99 -17.37
N ASN A 318 4.32 -12.72 -18.26
CA ASN A 318 3.96 -12.16 -19.57
C ASN A 318 2.45 -11.96 -19.68
N GLY A 319 2.03 -10.83 -20.26
CA GLY A 319 0.67 -10.55 -20.67
C GLY A 319 0.14 -9.30 -19.99
N LYS A 320 -1.17 -9.17 -19.78
CA LYS A 320 -1.74 -7.92 -19.25
C LYS A 320 -2.09 -8.09 -17.78
N ASP A 321 -1.13 -7.80 -16.91
CA ASP A 321 -1.23 -8.13 -15.51
C ASP A 321 -1.72 -6.96 -14.65
N THR A 322 -2.30 -7.30 -13.51
CA THR A 322 -2.83 -6.33 -12.55
C THR A 322 -2.41 -6.68 -11.13
N ILE A 323 -1.64 -5.81 -10.50
CA ILE A 323 -1.25 -5.89 -9.09
C ILE A 323 -1.96 -4.78 -8.31
N VAL A 324 -2.77 -5.13 -7.34
CA VAL A 324 -3.53 -4.19 -6.51
C VAL A 324 -3.28 -4.43 -5.03
N GLY A 325 -2.69 -3.45 -4.36
CA GLY A 325 -2.57 -3.42 -2.90
C GLY A 325 -3.47 -2.36 -2.28
N THR A 326 -4.38 -2.74 -1.40
CA THR A 326 -5.23 -1.83 -0.62
C THR A 326 -4.97 -1.99 0.88
N GLY A 327 -4.48 -0.94 1.53
CA GLY A 327 -4.27 -0.90 2.98
C GLY A 327 -5.06 0.19 3.65
N ALA A 328 -5.89 -0.16 4.64
CA ALA A 328 -6.66 0.80 5.40
C ALA A 328 -6.33 0.70 6.90
N GLY A 329 -5.87 1.81 7.48
CA GLY A 329 -5.85 1.99 8.92
C GLY A 329 -7.28 2.18 9.45
N ASP A 330 -7.47 1.93 10.75
CA ASP A 330 -8.78 2.08 11.39
C ASP A 330 -8.75 3.15 12.50
N ILE A 331 -9.87 3.40 13.14
CA ILE A 331 -10.04 4.47 14.12
C ILE A 331 -9.25 4.16 15.40
N GLY A 332 -8.68 5.21 15.99
CA GLY A 332 -8.21 5.14 17.37
C GLY A 332 -9.32 4.75 18.37
N GLY A 333 -8.90 4.29 19.53
CA GLY A 333 -9.76 4.06 20.69
C GLY A 333 -10.04 5.35 21.43
N THR A 334 -11.23 5.47 22.03
CA THR A 334 -11.59 6.67 22.78
C THR A 334 -10.92 6.69 24.15
N GLY A 335 -10.39 7.86 24.49
CA GLY A 335 -9.73 8.16 25.73
C GLY A 335 -10.60 8.89 26.75
N GLY A 336 -10.24 8.78 28.02
CA GLY A 336 -10.44 9.85 28.98
C GLY A 336 -9.52 11.01 28.58
N PRO A 337 -8.44 11.29 29.32
CA PRO A 337 -7.58 12.44 29.04
C PRO A 337 -6.87 12.43 27.67
N PHE A 338 -6.65 11.26 27.05
CA PHE A 338 -5.94 11.14 25.77
C PHE A 338 -6.59 10.08 24.89
N SER A 339 -6.99 10.42 23.67
CA SER A 339 -7.46 9.43 22.70
C SER A 339 -6.35 8.86 21.86
N GLY A 340 -6.62 7.71 21.23
CA GLY A 340 -5.67 7.07 20.32
C GLY A 340 -5.71 7.68 18.93
N ASP A 341 -4.58 7.62 18.24
CA ASP A 341 -4.45 8.08 16.87
C ASP A 341 -5.08 7.09 15.89
N GLY A 342 -5.35 7.56 14.68
CA GLY A 342 -5.74 6.73 13.56
C GLY A 342 -4.65 5.74 13.17
N GLY A 343 -5.06 4.58 12.66
CA GLY A 343 -4.17 3.54 12.15
C GLY A 343 -3.49 3.90 10.84
N ILE A 344 -2.49 3.13 10.45
CA ILE A 344 -1.70 3.37 9.23
C ILE A 344 -2.30 2.56 8.07
N GLY A 345 -2.41 3.17 6.88
CA GLY A 345 -2.81 2.47 5.65
C GLY A 345 -1.70 2.41 4.61
N ILE A 346 -1.32 1.22 4.16
CA ILE A 346 -0.29 1.03 3.13
C ILE A 346 -0.83 0.13 2.01
N GLY A 347 -0.92 0.65 0.79
CA GLY A 347 -1.35 -0.14 -0.36
C GLY A 347 -0.38 -1.26 -0.68
N ILE A 348 0.81 -0.89 -1.18
CA ILE A 348 1.93 -1.78 -1.49
C ILE A 348 3.16 -1.33 -0.73
N ALA A 349 3.76 -2.23 0.03
CA ALA A 349 5.07 -2.05 0.66
C ALA A 349 6.08 -2.99 -0.01
N ASN A 350 6.95 -2.46 -0.86
CA ASN A 350 8.00 -3.20 -1.53
C ASN A 350 9.37 -2.88 -0.95
N SER A 351 10.03 -3.91 -0.43
CA SER A 351 11.42 -3.90 0.04
C SER A 351 12.28 -4.96 -0.63
N GLY A 352 11.65 -5.87 -1.38
CA GLY A 352 12.31 -6.89 -2.19
C GLY A 352 12.32 -6.50 -3.68
N SER A 353 12.02 -7.47 -4.54
CA SER A 353 11.85 -7.29 -5.98
C SER A 353 10.40 -7.47 -6.37
N LEU A 354 9.84 -6.50 -7.09
CA LEU A 354 8.53 -6.56 -7.72
C LEU A 354 8.73 -6.24 -9.20
N ASN A 355 8.35 -7.16 -10.07
CA ASN A 355 8.39 -7.01 -11.53
C ASN A 355 7.00 -7.38 -12.08
N SER A 356 6.37 -6.55 -12.91
CA SER A 356 5.14 -7.02 -13.59
C SER A 356 5.46 -7.81 -14.88
N GLY A 357 6.54 -7.46 -15.57
CA GLY A 357 7.08 -8.29 -16.66
C GLY A 357 6.76 -7.73 -18.03
N ASP A 358 6.53 -8.57 -19.04
CA ASP A 358 6.27 -8.08 -20.40
C ASP A 358 4.75 -7.94 -20.59
N GLY A 359 4.23 -6.75 -20.89
CA GLY A 359 2.81 -6.52 -20.74
C GLY A 359 2.28 -5.11 -20.99
N GLU A 360 0.98 -4.91 -20.76
CA GLU A 360 0.45 -3.56 -20.52
C GLU A 360 -0.03 -3.56 -19.06
N ASP A 361 0.93 -3.56 -18.15
CA ASP A 361 0.68 -3.94 -16.78
C ASP A 361 0.19 -2.78 -15.94
N THR A 362 -0.52 -3.11 -14.87
CA THR A 362 -1.03 -2.12 -13.92
C THR A 362 -0.65 -2.48 -12.49
N ILE A 363 0.13 -1.61 -11.84
CA ILE A 363 0.48 -1.69 -10.44
C ILE A 363 -0.20 -0.56 -9.70
N THR A 364 -1.17 -0.88 -8.83
CA THR A 364 -1.91 0.12 -8.03
C THR A 364 -1.78 -0.13 -6.54
N GLY A 365 -1.24 0.84 -5.81
CA GLY A 365 -1.24 0.87 -4.35
C GLY A 365 -2.17 1.94 -3.80
N THR A 366 -3.13 1.57 -2.95
CA THR A 366 -4.02 2.51 -2.24
C THR A 366 -3.86 2.37 -0.73
N GLY A 367 -3.40 3.45 -0.08
CA GLY A 367 -3.33 3.59 1.37
C GLY A 367 -4.36 4.58 1.89
N THR A 368 -5.08 4.21 2.96
CA THR A 368 -6.01 5.10 3.68
C THR A 368 -5.68 5.12 5.16
N GLY A 369 -5.39 6.29 5.71
CA GLY A 369 -5.11 6.49 7.12
C GLY A 369 -6.39 6.43 7.95
N GLY A 370 -6.29 5.86 9.15
CA GLY A 370 -7.39 5.78 10.09
C GLY A 370 -7.74 7.14 10.72
N ILE A 371 -8.91 7.23 11.33
CA ILE A 371 -9.36 8.48 11.97
C ILE A 371 -8.87 8.54 13.42
N GLY A 372 -8.36 9.68 13.84
CA GLY A 372 -8.03 9.94 15.24
C GLY A 372 -9.28 9.88 16.13
N ALA A 373 -9.21 9.22 17.29
CA ALA A 373 -10.39 9.08 18.12
C ALA A 373 -10.79 10.38 18.80
N GLU A 374 -12.10 10.56 19.00
CA GLU A 374 -12.60 11.62 19.88
C GLU A 374 -12.24 11.34 21.35
N GLY A 375 -11.88 12.37 22.14
CA GLY A 375 -11.51 12.23 23.56
C GLY A 375 -11.74 13.50 24.38
N PHE A 376 -11.59 13.43 25.71
CA PHE A 376 -11.67 14.61 26.59
C PHE A 376 -10.55 14.67 27.66
N PRO A 377 -9.66 15.67 27.61
CA PRO A 377 -9.78 16.84 26.75
C PRO A 377 -9.09 16.69 25.38
N ASN A 378 -8.19 15.71 25.20
CA ASN A 378 -7.44 15.53 23.95
C ASN A 378 -8.03 14.46 23.03
N THR A 379 -8.08 14.75 21.73
CA THR A 379 -8.38 13.79 20.68
C THR A 379 -7.10 13.17 20.11
N GLY A 380 -7.24 12.13 19.29
CA GLY A 380 -6.12 11.52 18.58
C GLY A 380 -5.89 12.16 17.22
N ASP A 381 -4.67 12.00 16.71
CA ASP A 381 -4.29 12.46 15.37
C ASP A 381 -4.79 11.49 14.29
N GLY A 382 -4.91 11.97 13.06
CA GLY A 382 -5.21 11.16 11.89
C GLY A 382 -4.04 10.26 11.52
N GLY A 383 -4.34 9.06 11.05
CA GLY A 383 -3.35 8.07 10.66
C GLY A 383 -2.64 8.42 9.34
N THR A 384 -1.39 7.97 9.18
CA THR A 384 -0.65 8.14 7.93
C THR A 384 -1.10 7.13 6.87
N ALA A 385 -1.00 7.53 5.60
CA ALA A 385 -1.36 6.70 4.46
C ALA A 385 -0.33 6.78 3.35
N THR A 386 0.03 5.63 2.77
CA THR A 386 0.89 5.59 1.59
C THR A 386 0.37 4.59 0.56
N GLY A 387 0.25 5.03 -0.70
CA GLY A 387 -0.17 4.16 -1.80
C GLY A 387 0.87 3.09 -2.08
N ILE A 388 2.06 3.50 -2.52
CA ILE A 388 3.21 2.63 -2.77
C ILE A 388 4.41 3.11 -1.96
N VAL A 389 4.98 2.24 -1.14
CA VAL A 389 6.29 2.43 -0.51
C VAL A 389 7.28 1.51 -1.23
N ASN A 390 8.27 2.10 -1.92
CA ASN A 390 9.33 1.35 -2.57
C ASN A 390 10.69 1.67 -1.94
N THR A 391 11.26 0.66 -1.29
CA THR A 391 12.61 0.68 -0.72
C THR A 391 13.53 -0.35 -1.40
N GLY A 392 12.95 -1.25 -2.21
CA GLY A 392 13.66 -2.26 -2.99
C GLY A 392 13.68 -1.93 -4.49
N SER A 393 13.41 -2.93 -5.32
CA SER A 393 13.27 -2.78 -6.78
C SER A 393 11.81 -2.98 -7.20
N LEU A 394 11.24 -2.00 -7.89
CA LEU A 394 9.93 -2.07 -8.53
C LEU A 394 10.16 -1.80 -10.02
N ASN A 395 9.79 -2.75 -10.88
CA ASN A 395 9.89 -2.65 -12.33
C ASN A 395 8.51 -2.92 -12.95
N GLY A 396 8.02 -2.06 -13.85
CA GLY A 396 6.83 -2.37 -14.66
C GLY A 396 7.17 -3.42 -15.71
N GLY A 397 8.29 -3.23 -16.41
CA GLY A 397 8.89 -4.25 -17.28
C GLY A 397 8.95 -3.79 -18.73
N ASN A 398 8.39 -4.51 -19.69
CA ASN A 398 8.33 -4.02 -21.07
C ASN A 398 6.88 -3.84 -21.49
N GLY A 399 6.59 -2.71 -22.12
CA GLY A 399 5.28 -2.41 -22.69
C GLY A 399 4.70 -1.16 -22.06
N LYS A 400 3.37 -0.97 -22.12
CA LYS A 400 2.76 0.31 -21.72
C LYS A 400 2.22 0.22 -20.31
N ASP A 401 3.11 0.36 -19.35
CA ASP A 401 2.82 0.05 -17.96
C ASP A 401 2.28 1.27 -17.22
N THR A 402 1.47 1.00 -16.20
CA THR A 402 0.91 2.01 -15.30
C THR A 402 1.25 1.69 -13.85
N ILE A 403 1.98 2.59 -13.19
CA ILE A 403 2.28 2.52 -11.76
C ILE A 403 1.56 3.66 -11.04
N ALA A 404 0.57 3.32 -10.22
CA ALA A 404 -0.28 4.29 -9.52
C ALA A 404 -0.24 4.11 -8.00
N GLY A 405 0.16 5.16 -7.28
CA GLY A 405 0.10 5.22 -5.82
C GLY A 405 -0.89 6.28 -5.34
N ILE A 406 -1.83 5.89 -4.47
CA ILE A 406 -2.82 6.78 -3.84
C ILE A 406 -2.68 6.70 -2.32
N GLY A 407 -2.35 7.80 -1.65
CA GLY A 407 -2.30 7.87 -0.19
C GLY A 407 -3.24 8.96 0.35
N THR A 408 -4.20 8.58 1.17
CA THR A 408 -5.14 9.51 1.81
C THR A 408 -4.97 9.48 3.33
N GLY A 409 -4.37 10.53 3.88
CA GLY A 409 -4.18 10.70 5.32
C GLY A 409 -5.51 10.73 6.08
N GLY A 410 -5.50 10.19 7.28
CA GLY A 410 -6.67 10.13 8.15
C GLY A 410 -7.03 11.47 8.76
N MET A 411 -8.28 11.66 9.15
CA MET A 411 -8.71 12.88 9.83
C MET A 411 -8.30 12.85 11.31
N GLY A 412 -7.93 14.02 11.85
CA GLY A 412 -7.80 14.20 13.30
C GLY A 412 -9.16 14.11 14.00
N GLY A 413 -9.17 13.71 15.27
CA GLY A 413 -10.40 13.61 16.05
C GLY A 413 -10.97 14.96 16.47
N ASP A 414 -12.29 15.07 16.54
CA ASP A 414 -13.04 16.27 16.97
C ASP A 414 -13.23 16.32 18.49
N LYS A 415 -12.96 17.47 19.15
CA LYS A 415 -13.34 17.88 20.55
C LYS A 415 -12.51 19.08 21.09
N PHE A 416 -12.08 19.03 22.35
CA PHE A 416 -11.62 20.18 23.17
C PHE A 416 -10.20 20.63 22.78
N PHE A 417 -9.29 19.66 22.66
CA PHE A 417 -7.99 19.77 22.00
C PHE A 417 -7.99 18.85 20.78
N PHE A 418 -7.40 19.34 19.69
CA PHE A 418 -7.66 18.84 18.35
C PHE A 418 -6.60 17.89 17.87
N GLY A 419 -7.02 16.89 17.10
CA GLY A 419 -6.14 15.98 16.39
C GLY A 419 -5.65 16.65 15.12
N GLU A 420 -4.39 16.47 14.80
CA GLU A 420 -3.84 16.84 13.51
C GLU A 420 -4.30 15.84 12.43
N GLY A 421 -4.38 16.29 11.19
CA GLY A 421 -4.63 15.42 10.05
C GLY A 421 -3.39 14.58 9.72
N GLY A 422 -3.61 13.34 9.32
CA GLY A 422 -2.55 12.42 8.92
C GLY A 422 -1.94 12.79 7.57
N THR A 423 -0.71 12.31 7.33
CA THR A 423 -0.04 12.51 6.04
C THR A 423 -0.57 11.52 4.99
N GLY A 424 -0.79 11.99 3.76
CA GLY A 424 -1.09 11.14 2.61
C GLY A 424 0.00 11.24 1.54
N THR A 425 0.60 10.10 1.18
CA THR A 425 1.64 10.02 0.16
C THR A 425 1.23 9.05 -0.95
N GLY A 426 1.25 9.48 -2.21
CA GLY A 426 0.94 8.60 -3.33
C GLY A 426 2.01 7.52 -3.50
N ILE A 427 3.21 7.93 -3.90
CA ILE A 427 4.38 7.06 -4.06
C ILE A 427 5.52 7.60 -3.19
N ALA A 428 6.08 6.76 -2.33
CA ALA A 428 7.30 7.02 -1.57
C ALA A 428 8.41 6.09 -2.08
N ASN A 429 9.32 6.64 -2.89
CA ASN A 429 10.43 5.91 -3.47
C ASN A 429 11.76 6.28 -2.82
N SER A 430 12.45 5.28 -2.32
CA SER A 430 13.83 5.34 -1.80
C SER A 430 14.72 4.23 -2.34
N GLY A 431 14.15 3.32 -3.13
CA GLY A 431 14.86 2.26 -3.85
C GLY A 431 15.02 2.60 -5.33
N SER A 432 14.84 1.59 -6.18
CA SER A 432 14.77 1.72 -7.64
C SER A 432 13.34 1.50 -8.09
N LEU A 433 12.74 2.50 -8.71
CA LEU A 433 11.45 2.40 -9.40
C LEU A 433 11.73 2.61 -10.88
N ASN A 434 11.45 1.60 -11.68
CA ASN A 434 11.55 1.64 -13.13
C ASN A 434 10.16 1.35 -13.72
N ALA A 435 9.70 2.18 -14.66
CA ALA A 435 8.45 1.90 -15.35
C ALA A 435 8.66 0.82 -16.42
N GLY A 436 9.73 0.88 -17.21
CA GLY A 436 9.95 -0.08 -18.27
C GLY A 436 10.45 0.57 -19.54
N ASN A 437 10.36 -0.14 -20.66
CA ASN A 437 10.47 0.45 -22.00
C ASN A 437 9.08 0.57 -22.63
N GLU A 438 8.96 1.45 -23.63
CA GLU A 438 7.73 1.91 -24.25
C GLU A 438 7.03 3.00 -23.44
N ASN A 439 5.79 3.37 -23.81
CA ASN A 439 5.15 4.56 -23.24
C ASN A 439 4.48 4.23 -21.90
N ASP A 440 5.13 4.64 -20.82
CA ASP A 440 4.71 4.32 -19.47
C ASP A 440 4.05 5.49 -18.75
N THR A 441 3.34 5.17 -17.65
CA THR A 441 2.75 6.18 -16.77
C THR A 441 3.00 5.88 -15.30
N ILE A 442 3.65 6.80 -14.60
CA ILE A 442 3.78 6.81 -13.14
C ILE A 442 2.91 7.93 -12.57
N THR A 443 1.97 7.59 -11.69
CA THR A 443 1.10 8.55 -11.02
C THR A 443 1.14 8.38 -9.51
N GLY A 444 1.53 9.43 -8.78
CA GLY A 444 1.40 9.52 -7.33
C GLY A 444 0.39 10.57 -6.91
N THR A 445 -0.64 10.19 -6.15
CA THR A 445 -1.62 11.11 -5.55
C THR A 445 -1.58 11.02 -4.03
N GLY A 446 -1.18 12.10 -3.35
CA GLY A 446 -1.18 12.21 -1.90
C GLY A 446 -2.12 13.27 -1.40
N THR A 447 -3.09 12.89 -0.56
CA THR A 447 -4.03 13.81 0.09
C THR A 447 -3.84 13.78 1.59
N GLY A 448 -3.47 14.90 2.18
CA GLY A 448 -3.40 15.03 3.63
C GLY A 448 -4.77 15.02 4.29
N GLY A 449 -4.85 14.46 5.48
CA GLY A 449 -6.07 14.42 6.27
C GLY A 449 -6.44 15.79 6.84
N ASN A 450 -7.70 16.01 7.15
CA ASN A 450 -8.12 17.26 7.80
C ASN A 450 -7.81 17.23 9.30
N GLY A 451 -7.48 18.39 9.87
CA GLY A 451 -7.42 18.56 11.32
C GLY A 451 -8.81 18.55 11.97
N GLY A 452 -8.87 18.14 13.23
CA GLY A 452 -10.12 18.04 14.00
C GLY A 452 -10.72 19.39 14.37
N ALA A 453 -12.05 19.47 14.43
CA ALA A 453 -12.82 20.67 14.74
C ALA A 453 -13.26 20.76 16.22
N SER A 454 -13.53 21.99 16.68
CA SER A 454 -14.18 22.29 17.96
C SER A 454 -15.67 22.51 17.78
N ILE A 455 -16.48 21.97 18.69
CA ILE A 455 -17.94 22.16 18.68
C ILE A 455 -18.42 23.01 19.86
N ASP A 456 -17.63 23.18 20.92
CA ASP A 456 -18.15 23.62 22.23
C ASP A 456 -17.85 25.06 22.63
N GLY A 457 -17.04 25.80 21.88
CA GLY A 457 -16.82 27.23 22.18
C GLY A 457 -15.88 27.50 23.36
N LEU A 458 -15.26 26.47 23.94
CA LEU A 458 -14.62 26.57 25.27
C LEU A 458 -13.10 26.78 25.24
N THR A 459 -12.45 26.66 24.07
CA THR A 459 -11.00 26.88 23.94
C THR A 459 -10.69 28.03 22.98
N GLU A 460 -9.75 28.90 23.38
CA GLU A 460 -9.20 29.98 22.56
C GLU A 460 -8.13 29.48 21.56
N SER A 461 -7.94 28.16 21.44
CA SER A 461 -6.98 27.57 20.49
C SER A 461 -7.57 27.49 19.09
N ALA A 462 -6.72 27.67 18.07
CA ALA A 462 -7.05 27.30 16.69
C ALA A 462 -7.26 25.78 16.59
N GLY A 463 -8.05 25.34 15.61
CA GLY A 463 -8.35 23.92 15.35
C GLY A 463 -7.11 23.09 14.99
N GLY A 464 -7.31 21.78 14.82
CA GLY A 464 -6.21 20.86 14.49
C GLY A 464 -5.54 21.22 13.16
N LYS A 465 -4.26 20.93 13.01
CA LYS A 465 -3.58 21.18 11.72
C LYS A 465 -4.04 20.19 10.66
N GLY A 466 -4.11 20.62 9.41
CA GLY A 466 -4.24 19.71 8.28
C GLY A 466 -2.94 18.93 8.03
N GLY A 467 -3.08 17.70 7.57
CA GLY A 467 -1.96 16.83 7.22
C GLY A 467 -1.34 17.15 5.86
N THR A 468 -0.10 16.72 5.65
CA THR A 468 0.62 16.93 4.39
C THR A 468 0.13 15.97 3.29
N GLY A 469 0.00 16.46 2.06
CA GLY A 469 -0.26 15.65 0.87
C GLY A 469 0.91 15.68 -0.11
N ILE A 470 1.51 14.53 -0.40
CA ILE A 470 2.65 14.40 -1.32
C ILE A 470 2.30 13.42 -2.45
N GLY A 471 2.31 13.86 -3.70
CA GLY A 471 2.08 12.97 -4.84
C GLY A 471 3.16 11.91 -4.97
N ILE A 472 4.38 12.35 -5.29
CA ILE A 472 5.57 11.50 -5.40
C ILE A 472 6.67 12.06 -4.48
N ALA A 473 7.15 11.27 -3.53
CA ALA A 473 8.32 11.55 -2.73
C ALA A 473 9.47 10.64 -3.20
N ASN A 474 10.49 11.22 -3.82
CA ASN A 474 11.66 10.52 -4.36
C ASN A 474 12.95 10.87 -3.60
N THR A 475 13.60 9.84 -3.12
CA THR A 475 14.92 9.85 -2.47
C THR A 475 15.87 8.82 -3.09
N GLY A 476 15.37 8.02 -4.05
CA GLY A 476 16.13 6.99 -4.76
C GLY A 476 16.15 7.24 -6.27
N LYS A 477 16.16 6.17 -7.07
CA LYS A 477 16.09 6.23 -8.53
C LYS A 477 14.64 6.04 -8.99
N LEU A 478 14.12 6.97 -9.76
CA LEU A 478 12.86 6.85 -10.50
C LEU A 478 13.21 6.99 -11.99
N ASP A 479 12.92 5.96 -12.78
CA ASP A 479 13.30 5.86 -14.18
C ASP A 479 12.12 5.39 -15.02
N THR A 480 12.00 5.89 -16.25
CA THR A 480 11.02 5.38 -17.23
C THR A 480 11.69 4.82 -18.49
N GLU A 481 13.03 4.69 -18.51
CA GLU A 481 13.82 4.24 -19.66
C GLU A 481 13.43 4.92 -20.99
N ASN A 482 13.11 4.17 -22.05
CA ASN A 482 12.83 4.71 -23.37
C ASN A 482 11.33 4.65 -23.65
N GLY A 483 10.73 5.72 -24.13
CA GLY A 483 9.29 5.80 -24.36
C GLY A 483 8.82 7.23 -24.46
N GLU A 484 7.56 7.46 -24.86
CA GLU A 484 6.91 8.75 -24.56
C GLU A 484 6.21 8.63 -23.21
N ASP A 485 6.95 8.91 -22.13
CA ASP A 485 6.55 8.58 -20.77
C ASP A 485 5.85 9.73 -20.06
N THR A 486 5.11 9.37 -19.01
CA THR A 486 4.39 10.34 -18.20
C THR A 486 4.58 10.10 -16.70
N ILE A 487 5.14 11.09 -16.01
CA ILE A 487 5.25 11.14 -14.54
C ILE A 487 4.33 12.24 -14.00
N ILE A 488 3.39 11.87 -13.13
CA ILE A 488 2.42 12.79 -12.53
C ILE A 488 2.46 12.68 -11.01
N GLY A 489 2.81 13.77 -10.33
CA GLY A 489 2.67 13.90 -8.88
C GLY A 489 1.59 14.92 -8.51
N ILE A 490 0.59 14.50 -7.75
CA ILE A 490 -0.51 15.33 -7.25
C ILE A 490 -0.48 15.34 -5.72
N GLY A 491 -0.19 16.48 -5.11
CA GLY A 491 -0.16 16.65 -3.67
C GLY A 491 -1.23 17.63 -3.19
N ILE A 492 -2.12 17.18 -2.30
CA ILE A 492 -3.21 17.98 -1.75
C ILE A 492 -3.05 18.08 -0.25
N GLY A 493 -2.72 19.28 0.25
CA GLY A 493 -2.68 19.56 1.67
C GLY A 493 -4.04 19.45 2.34
N GLY A 494 -4.09 18.84 3.52
CA GLY A 494 -5.29 18.74 4.34
C GLY A 494 -5.72 20.10 4.88
N LYS A 495 -7.02 20.25 5.16
CA LYS A 495 -7.55 21.48 5.75
C LYS A 495 -7.29 21.50 7.26
N GLY A 496 -7.08 22.69 7.80
CA GLY A 496 -7.10 22.90 9.23
C GLY A 496 -8.52 22.78 9.79
N GLY A 497 -8.63 22.31 11.03
CA GLY A 497 -9.88 22.24 11.76
C GLY A 497 -10.39 23.62 12.15
N ILE A 498 -11.70 23.75 12.41
CA ILE A 498 -12.32 25.02 12.79
C ILE A 498 -12.52 25.05 14.31
N ALA A 499 -12.09 26.12 14.97
CA ALA A 499 -12.30 26.33 16.41
C ALA A 499 -12.61 27.82 16.74
N PRO A 500 -13.10 28.13 17.96
CA PRO A 500 -13.39 29.51 18.38
C PRO A 500 -12.16 30.42 18.33
N GLY A 501 -10.97 29.86 18.61
CA GLY A 501 -9.69 30.55 18.49
C GLY A 501 -9.19 30.77 17.07
N GLY A 502 -9.86 30.20 16.06
CA GLY A 502 -9.51 30.32 14.66
C GLY A 502 -9.46 28.98 13.92
N ILE A 503 -9.07 29.05 12.65
CA ILE A 503 -8.86 27.87 11.80
C ILE A 503 -7.43 27.37 12.02
N GLY A 504 -7.26 26.06 12.18
CA GLY A 504 -5.95 25.43 12.26
C GLY A 504 -5.12 25.66 11.00
N ASN A 505 -3.80 25.52 11.13
CA ASN A 505 -2.93 25.59 9.95
C ASN A 505 -3.29 24.48 8.97
N VAL A 506 -3.14 24.75 7.68
CA VAL A 506 -3.37 23.75 6.66
C VAL A 506 -2.10 22.97 6.37
N GLY A 507 -2.27 21.78 5.84
CA GLY A 507 -1.15 20.94 5.44
C GLY A 507 -0.54 21.39 4.13
N THR A 508 0.73 21.03 3.91
CA THR A 508 1.43 21.32 2.66
C THR A 508 0.95 20.39 1.55
N GLY A 509 0.78 20.94 0.34
CA GLY A 509 0.54 20.16 -0.88
C GLY A 509 1.79 20.14 -1.75
N THR A 510 2.34 18.97 -2.05
CA THR A 510 3.53 18.84 -2.91
C THR A 510 3.29 17.81 -4.00
N GLY A 511 3.30 18.23 -5.27
CA GLY A 511 3.11 17.33 -6.39
C GLY A 511 4.23 16.29 -6.48
N ILE A 512 5.44 16.75 -6.77
CA ILE A 512 6.66 15.93 -6.79
C ILE A 512 7.67 16.53 -5.83
N GLN A 513 8.21 15.71 -4.93
CA GLN A 513 9.32 16.04 -4.05
C GLN A 513 10.50 15.14 -4.40
N ASN A 514 11.49 15.68 -5.10
CA ASN A 514 12.75 15.02 -5.41
C ASN A 514 13.85 15.58 -4.50
N THR A 515 14.26 14.80 -3.51
CA THR A 515 15.27 15.23 -2.53
C THR A 515 16.68 15.16 -3.10
N LYS A 516 17.67 15.66 -2.36
CA LYS A 516 19.07 15.73 -2.78
C LYS A 516 19.68 14.42 -3.30
N ASP A 517 19.27 13.29 -2.72
CA ASP A 517 19.77 11.96 -3.11
C ASP A 517 18.90 11.31 -4.20
N GLY A 518 17.77 11.94 -4.54
CA GLY A 518 16.82 11.47 -5.55
C GLY A 518 17.24 11.84 -6.98
N THR A 519 17.02 10.89 -7.89
CA THR A 519 17.17 11.07 -9.34
C THR A 519 15.89 10.65 -10.04
N ILE A 520 15.42 11.48 -10.98
CA ILE A 520 14.31 11.19 -11.90
C ILE A 520 14.88 11.24 -13.32
N THR A 521 14.69 10.18 -14.10
CA THR A 521 15.14 10.06 -15.50
C THR A 521 14.03 9.53 -16.42
N THR A 522 14.00 10.01 -17.68
CA THR A 522 13.08 9.52 -18.73
C THR A 522 13.78 9.18 -20.07
N GLU A 523 15.13 9.16 -20.07
CA GLU A 523 16.04 8.81 -21.17
C GLU A 523 15.68 9.24 -22.61
N TRP A 524 14.82 8.53 -23.34
CA TRP A 524 14.53 8.80 -24.76
C TRP A 524 13.04 8.82 -25.06
N GLY A 525 12.56 9.94 -25.57
CA GLY A 525 11.23 10.12 -26.16
C GLY A 525 10.68 11.49 -25.83
N ASN A 526 9.40 11.74 -26.11
CA ASN A 526 8.79 13.04 -25.81
C ASN A 526 8.07 12.96 -24.47
N ASP A 527 8.82 13.14 -23.40
CA ASP A 527 8.36 12.81 -22.07
C ASP A 527 7.59 13.94 -21.40
N LYS A 528 6.80 13.56 -20.39
CA LYS A 528 6.01 14.51 -19.62
C LYS A 528 6.18 14.30 -18.12
N ILE A 529 6.70 15.32 -17.45
CA ILE A 529 6.75 15.38 -15.99
C ILE A 529 5.81 16.49 -15.51
N THR A 530 4.84 16.15 -14.66
CA THR A 530 3.90 17.12 -14.08
C THR A 530 3.82 16.99 -12.57
N GLY A 531 4.19 18.06 -11.86
CA GLY A 531 3.95 18.19 -10.43
C GLY A 531 2.86 19.22 -10.15
N ASP A 532 1.77 18.80 -9.53
CA ASP A 532 0.63 19.64 -9.13
C ASP A 532 0.49 19.64 -7.60
N GLY A 533 0.84 20.77 -6.97
CA GLY A 533 0.73 20.98 -5.53
C GLY A 533 -0.43 21.91 -5.18
N ASN A 534 -1.34 21.46 -4.33
CA ASN A 534 -2.51 22.22 -3.93
C ASN A 534 -2.64 22.28 -2.41
N SER A 535 -2.80 23.46 -1.85
CA SER A 535 -3.08 23.62 -0.42
C SER A 535 -4.04 24.77 -0.16
N SER A 536 -5.15 24.48 0.53
CA SER A 536 -6.24 25.45 0.75
C SER A 536 -6.42 25.78 2.23
N GLY A 537 -5.94 26.95 2.66
CA GLY A 537 -6.32 27.68 3.88
C GLY A 537 -5.38 28.86 4.15
N THR A 538 -5.29 29.34 5.38
CA THR A 538 -4.41 30.46 5.78
C THR A 538 -2.95 30.02 5.85
N ASP A 539 -2.04 30.86 5.34
CA ASP A 539 -0.59 30.62 5.32
C ASP A 539 -0.21 29.27 4.68
N SER A 540 -0.99 28.85 3.68
CA SER A 540 -0.85 27.54 3.05
C SER A 540 0.42 27.45 2.20
N THR A 541 1.06 26.29 2.15
CA THR A 541 2.25 26.09 1.30
C THR A 541 1.97 25.03 0.24
N ALA A 542 2.29 25.36 -1.01
CA ALA A 542 2.12 24.48 -2.15
C ALA A 542 3.35 24.49 -3.07
N TYR A 543 3.80 23.31 -3.47
CA TYR A 543 4.88 23.10 -4.43
C TYR A 543 4.42 22.20 -5.55
N GLY A 544 4.55 22.63 -6.80
CA GLY A 544 4.32 21.74 -7.94
C GLY A 544 5.42 20.69 -7.99
N ILE A 545 6.65 21.15 -8.21
CA ILE A 545 7.87 20.35 -8.16
C ILE A 545 8.82 20.98 -7.14
N PHE A 546 9.14 20.23 -6.09
CA PHE A 546 10.21 20.54 -5.15
C PHE A 546 11.41 19.65 -5.50
N ASN A 547 12.49 20.23 -6.04
CA ASN A 547 13.66 19.51 -6.52
C ASN A 547 14.96 20.01 -5.89
N ASP A 548 15.52 19.21 -4.99
CA ASP A 548 16.88 19.35 -4.46
C ASP A 548 17.85 18.32 -5.09
N GLY A 549 17.32 17.32 -5.80
CA GLY A 549 18.07 16.28 -6.48
C GLY A 549 18.31 16.57 -7.95
N ILE A 550 18.27 15.51 -8.78
CA ILE A 550 18.43 15.59 -10.23
C ILE A 550 17.13 15.16 -10.93
N ILE A 551 16.69 15.97 -11.88
CA ILE A 551 15.70 15.58 -12.90
C ILE A 551 16.41 15.70 -14.25
N ASP A 552 16.39 14.65 -15.06
CA ASP A 552 17.06 14.57 -16.36
C ASP A 552 16.14 13.90 -17.38
N THR A 553 15.54 14.66 -18.30
CA THR A 553 14.57 14.11 -19.26
C THR A 553 15.21 13.52 -20.52
N GLY A 554 16.51 13.74 -20.74
CA GLY A 554 17.28 13.00 -21.73
C GLY A 554 17.16 13.51 -23.17
N ASN A 555 16.61 12.71 -24.09
CA ASN A 555 16.51 13.06 -25.51
C ASN A 555 15.06 13.02 -25.97
N GLY A 556 14.65 14.04 -26.70
CA GLY A 556 13.33 14.19 -27.31
C GLY A 556 12.75 15.54 -26.94
N SER A 557 11.52 15.84 -27.35
CA SER A 557 10.92 17.16 -27.07
C SER A 557 10.08 17.08 -25.81
N ASP A 558 10.73 17.26 -24.67
CA ASP A 558 10.17 16.96 -23.36
C ASP A 558 9.34 18.09 -22.79
N LYS A 559 8.50 17.74 -21.82
CA LYS A 559 7.65 18.71 -21.12
C LYS A 559 7.67 18.50 -19.62
N LEU A 560 8.27 19.46 -18.92
CA LEU A 560 8.24 19.56 -17.47
C LEU A 560 7.32 20.70 -17.02
N THR A 561 6.29 20.38 -16.24
CA THR A 561 5.30 21.35 -15.73
C THR A 561 5.24 21.29 -14.21
N GLY A 562 5.60 22.39 -13.56
CA GLY A 562 5.39 22.62 -12.14
C GLY A 562 4.22 23.58 -11.92
N GLN A 563 3.17 23.12 -11.24
CA GLN A 563 1.99 23.92 -10.91
C GLN A 563 1.74 23.91 -9.41
N ALA A 564 1.53 25.09 -8.82
CA ALA A 564 1.14 25.20 -7.42
C ALA A 564 -0.05 26.14 -7.22
N THR A 565 -0.99 25.73 -6.37
CA THR A 565 -2.10 26.57 -5.90
C THR A 565 -2.11 26.65 -4.38
N ALA A 566 -2.00 27.87 -3.87
CA ALA A 566 -2.18 28.20 -2.46
C ALA A 566 -3.33 29.20 -2.28
N THR A 567 -3.82 29.33 -1.05
CA THR A 567 -4.82 30.34 -0.69
C THR A 567 -4.36 31.14 0.53
N ILE A 568 -5.03 32.26 0.77
CA ILE A 568 -5.01 33.20 1.89
C ILE A 568 -3.63 33.37 2.51
N GLY A 569 -2.81 34.25 1.94
CA GLY A 569 -1.52 34.66 2.51
C GLY A 569 -0.42 33.59 2.46
N GLY A 570 -0.69 32.45 1.82
CA GLY A 570 0.24 31.35 1.62
C GLY A 570 1.37 31.58 0.61
N THR A 571 2.14 30.52 0.38
CA THR A 571 3.27 30.44 -0.56
C THR A 571 2.98 29.37 -1.60
N ALA A 572 3.10 29.72 -2.88
CA ALA A 572 2.98 28.79 -4.00
C ALA A 572 4.18 28.94 -4.93
N TYR A 573 4.86 27.83 -5.23
CA TYR A 573 5.91 27.77 -6.24
C TYR A 573 5.64 26.61 -7.20
N GLY A 574 5.62 26.91 -8.49
CA GLY A 574 5.49 25.88 -9.52
C GLY A 574 6.70 24.95 -9.48
N ILE A 575 7.90 25.54 -9.43
CA ILE A 575 9.17 24.82 -9.27
C ILE A 575 9.97 25.46 -8.14
N TYR A 576 10.49 24.67 -7.20
CA TYR A 576 11.29 25.16 -6.08
C TYR A 576 12.41 24.18 -5.74
N GLY A 577 13.55 24.68 -5.30
CA GLY A 577 14.61 23.87 -4.68
C GLY A 577 16.02 24.32 -5.07
N GLU A 578 17.01 23.53 -4.67
CA GLU A 578 18.44 23.80 -4.93
C GLU A 578 19.06 22.79 -5.91
N GLY A 579 18.24 21.92 -6.50
CA GLY A 579 18.67 20.83 -7.36
C GLY A 579 19.00 21.24 -8.80
N ILE A 580 19.05 20.24 -9.67
CA ILE A 580 19.35 20.36 -11.09
C ILE A 580 18.19 19.79 -11.92
N ILE A 581 17.78 20.52 -12.96
CA ILE A 581 16.91 20.04 -14.03
C ILE A 581 17.70 20.09 -15.34
N LYS A 582 17.69 19.00 -16.10
CA LYS A 582 18.26 18.89 -17.44
C LYS A 582 17.21 18.37 -18.41
N THR A 583 17.13 18.94 -19.60
CA THR A 583 16.20 18.43 -20.63
C THR A 583 16.89 17.79 -21.83
N GLY A 584 18.12 18.20 -22.14
CA GLY A 584 19.02 17.44 -23.00
C GLY A 584 18.85 17.79 -24.48
N ASN A 585 18.59 16.84 -25.37
CA ASN A 585 18.47 17.15 -26.81
C ASN A 585 17.01 17.13 -27.27
N GLY A 586 16.50 18.22 -27.85
CA GLY A 586 15.18 18.29 -28.47
C GLY A 586 14.60 19.69 -28.38
N ASN A 587 13.27 19.85 -28.53
CA ASN A 587 12.66 21.16 -28.31
C ASN A 587 11.85 21.10 -27.02
N ASP A 588 12.52 21.37 -25.92
CA ASP A 588 12.02 21.10 -24.58
C ASP A 588 11.17 22.24 -24.04
N GLN A 589 10.27 21.89 -23.11
CA GLN A 589 9.36 22.85 -22.49
C GLN A 589 9.41 22.72 -20.97
N ILE A 590 9.82 23.80 -20.30
CA ILE A 590 9.69 23.94 -18.86
C ILE A 590 8.68 25.04 -18.55
N ILE A 591 7.63 24.70 -17.81
CA ILE A 591 6.56 25.63 -17.43
C ILE A 591 6.38 25.62 -15.92
N ALA A 592 6.64 26.75 -15.27
CA ALA A 592 6.39 26.96 -13.85
C ALA A 592 5.22 27.94 -13.65
N THR A 593 4.13 27.48 -13.03
CA THR A 593 2.96 28.31 -12.71
C THR A 593 2.65 28.27 -11.22
N SER A 594 2.17 29.40 -10.70
CA SER A 594 1.77 29.51 -9.30
C SER A 594 0.56 30.40 -9.19
N THR A 595 -0.43 29.98 -8.40
CA THR A 595 -1.66 30.72 -8.13
C THR A 595 -1.80 30.90 -6.63
N LEU A 596 -2.00 32.13 -6.20
CA LEU A 596 -2.31 32.48 -4.81
C LEU A 596 -3.60 33.28 -4.81
N ASP A 597 -4.60 32.82 -4.06
CA ASP A 597 -5.91 33.49 -3.96
C ASP A 597 -6.61 33.72 -5.31
N GLY A 598 -6.47 32.74 -6.21
CA GLY A 598 -7.02 32.82 -7.57
C GLY A 598 -6.28 33.79 -8.51
N VAL A 599 -5.18 34.41 -8.04
CA VAL A 599 -4.34 35.31 -8.82
C VAL A 599 -3.06 34.59 -9.22
N GLN A 600 -2.75 34.59 -10.52
CA GLN A 600 -1.48 34.07 -11.01
C GLN A 600 -0.31 34.93 -10.51
N GLN A 601 0.68 34.28 -9.91
CA GLN A 601 1.85 34.94 -9.36
C GLN A 601 2.90 35.20 -10.44
N LYS A 602 3.64 36.30 -10.26
CA LYS A 602 4.74 36.68 -11.15
C LYS A 602 6.01 35.86 -10.89
N VAL A 603 6.24 35.47 -9.64
CA VAL A 603 7.37 34.64 -9.21
C VAL A 603 6.85 33.22 -9.05
N THR A 604 7.31 32.31 -9.90
CA THR A 604 6.84 30.92 -9.95
C THR A 604 7.96 29.90 -9.73
N ILE A 605 9.22 30.37 -9.70
CA ILE A 605 10.43 29.58 -9.45
C ILE A 605 11.12 30.06 -8.16
N GLY A 606 11.68 29.16 -7.36
CA GLY A 606 12.40 29.53 -6.13
C GLY A 606 13.50 28.54 -5.73
N GLY A 607 14.21 28.86 -4.64
CA GLY A 607 15.25 28.02 -4.05
C GLY A 607 16.65 28.15 -4.64
N GLY A 608 16.81 28.74 -5.83
CA GLY A 608 18.12 28.82 -6.49
C GLY A 608 18.44 27.62 -7.39
N ILE A 609 17.39 26.96 -7.90
CA ILE A 609 17.49 25.79 -8.78
C ILE A 609 18.32 26.07 -10.04
N ASN A 610 19.04 25.06 -10.50
CA ASN A 610 19.80 25.10 -11.75
C ASN A 610 19.03 24.37 -12.86
N ILE A 611 18.86 25.02 -14.00
CA ILE A 611 18.15 24.49 -15.17
C ILE A 611 19.08 24.55 -16.37
N ALA A 612 19.28 23.44 -17.06
CA ALA A 612 20.01 23.36 -18.32
C ALA A 612 19.09 22.76 -19.38
N LEU A 613 18.73 23.56 -20.39
CA LEU A 613 17.80 23.10 -21.43
C LEU A 613 18.52 22.19 -22.43
N GLY A 614 19.71 22.55 -22.88
CA GLY A 614 20.59 21.63 -23.61
C GLY A 614 20.68 22.01 -25.07
N ALA A 615 20.24 21.17 -26.00
CA ALA A 615 20.34 21.45 -27.42
C ALA A 615 18.99 21.38 -28.12
N GLY A 616 18.66 22.44 -28.87
CA GLY A 616 17.49 22.54 -29.74
C GLY A 616 16.81 23.89 -29.61
N ASN A 617 15.49 23.97 -29.78
CA ASN A 617 14.77 25.25 -29.66
C ASN A 617 13.87 25.19 -28.44
N ASP A 618 14.46 25.45 -27.29
CA ASP A 618 13.84 25.20 -26.01
C ASP A 618 12.99 26.38 -25.55
N TYR A 619 12.07 26.09 -24.64
CA TYR A 619 11.10 27.05 -24.13
C TYR A 619 11.00 26.96 -22.61
N LEU A 620 11.41 28.03 -21.93
CA LEU A 620 11.18 28.20 -20.50
C LEU A 620 10.14 29.29 -20.25
N LYS A 621 9.08 28.95 -19.52
CA LYS A 621 8.11 29.89 -18.98
C LYS A 621 8.13 29.90 -17.45
N GLY A 622 8.55 31.02 -16.88
CA GLY A 622 8.60 31.22 -15.44
C GLY A 622 9.64 32.27 -15.05
N PHE A 623 9.56 32.76 -13.82
CA PHE A 623 10.53 33.70 -13.27
C PHE A 623 10.75 33.44 -11.79
N GLY A 624 11.98 33.63 -11.31
CA GLY A 624 12.31 33.42 -9.92
C GLY A 624 13.80 33.33 -9.64
N ALA A 625 14.15 32.90 -8.41
CA ALA A 625 15.53 32.67 -8.02
C ALA A 625 16.01 31.35 -8.64
N ALA A 626 16.72 31.45 -9.76
CA ALA A 626 17.27 30.31 -10.50
C ALA A 626 18.47 30.71 -11.37
N THR A 627 19.26 29.72 -11.76
CA THR A 627 20.25 29.82 -12.84
C THR A 627 19.78 28.95 -14.00
N VAL A 628 19.67 29.54 -15.20
CA VAL A 628 19.15 28.87 -16.38
C VAL A 628 20.13 29.02 -17.53
N ASP A 629 20.49 27.90 -18.14
CA ASP A 629 21.23 27.86 -19.40
C ASP A 629 20.33 27.31 -20.51
N GLY A 630 20.07 28.11 -21.54
CA GLY A 630 19.34 27.63 -22.72
C GLY A 630 20.17 26.69 -23.58
N GLY A 631 21.50 26.84 -23.58
CA GLY A 631 22.41 25.94 -24.29
C GLY A 631 22.53 26.24 -25.78
N ASP A 632 22.49 25.19 -26.60
CA ASP A 632 22.75 25.22 -28.04
C ASP A 632 21.44 25.25 -28.84
N GLY A 633 21.09 26.40 -29.42
CA GLY A 633 20.08 26.48 -30.47
C GLY A 633 19.33 27.80 -30.52
N PHE A 634 18.00 27.78 -30.62
CA PHE A 634 17.19 29.01 -30.59
C PHE A 634 16.19 28.95 -29.43
N ASP A 635 16.64 29.43 -28.28
CA ASP A 635 15.94 29.25 -27.04
C ASP A 635 15.10 30.47 -26.69
N THR A 636 13.94 30.21 -26.09
CA THR A 636 12.95 31.21 -25.73
C THR A 636 12.71 31.25 -24.23
N LEU A 637 12.96 32.41 -23.63
CA LEU A 637 12.55 32.73 -22.27
C LEU A 637 11.25 33.55 -22.29
N ASP A 638 10.16 32.97 -21.80
CA ASP A 638 8.85 33.60 -21.70
C ASP A 638 8.60 34.20 -20.31
N LEU A 639 8.67 35.54 -20.26
CA LEU A 639 8.40 36.41 -19.12
C LEU A 639 7.11 37.22 -19.35
N SER A 640 6.14 36.67 -20.07
CA SER A 640 4.86 37.34 -20.41
C SER A 640 4.00 37.73 -19.20
N THR A 641 4.41 37.36 -17.98
CA THR A 641 3.83 37.86 -16.72
C THR A 641 4.33 39.27 -16.33
N PHE A 642 5.35 39.79 -17.02
CA PHE A 642 5.94 41.10 -16.80
C PHE A 642 5.87 41.96 -18.06
N ASN A 643 5.62 43.26 -17.87
CA ASN A 643 6.04 44.25 -18.87
C ASN A 643 7.56 44.41 -18.78
N ARG A 644 8.24 44.72 -19.89
CA ARG A 644 9.71 44.86 -19.88
C ARG A 644 10.21 45.91 -18.87
N SER A 645 9.44 46.97 -18.63
CA SER A 645 9.78 48.06 -17.71
C SER A 645 9.77 47.66 -16.23
N GLU A 646 9.19 46.51 -15.87
CA GLU A 646 9.11 46.02 -14.49
C GLU A 646 10.38 45.29 -14.05
N LEU A 647 11.29 45.02 -14.99
CA LEU A 647 12.48 44.21 -14.77
C LEU A 647 13.76 45.01 -15.04
N PHE A 648 14.73 44.87 -14.15
CA PHE A 648 16.07 45.39 -14.34
C PHE A 648 16.96 44.32 -14.97
N VAL A 649 17.56 44.63 -16.12
CA VAL A 649 18.47 43.70 -16.81
C VAL A 649 19.89 44.22 -16.70
N SER A 650 20.80 43.34 -16.28
CA SER A 650 22.24 43.62 -16.19
C SER A 650 23.07 42.44 -16.73
N GLY A 651 24.39 42.60 -16.83
CA GLY A 651 25.29 41.57 -17.36
C GLY A 651 25.37 41.52 -18.89
N VAL A 652 24.43 42.16 -19.60
CA VAL A 652 24.44 42.27 -21.06
C VAL A 652 25.49 43.29 -21.50
N ILE A 653 26.64 42.81 -21.98
CA ILE A 653 27.69 43.65 -22.57
C ILE A 653 27.62 43.49 -24.09
N SER A 654 27.63 44.60 -24.83
CA SER A 654 27.71 44.58 -26.30
C SER A 654 28.86 43.67 -26.77
N GLY A 655 28.53 42.57 -27.45
CA GLY A 655 29.47 41.56 -27.94
C GLY A 655 29.68 40.33 -27.04
N ASN A 656 29.11 40.30 -25.83
CA ASN A 656 29.07 39.13 -24.96
C ASN A 656 27.63 38.59 -24.91
N THR A 657 27.31 37.68 -25.82
CA THR A 657 25.95 37.19 -26.12
C THR A 657 25.39 36.20 -25.11
N LEU A 658 26.10 35.94 -24.01
CA LEU A 658 25.85 34.72 -23.24
C LEU A 658 25.30 34.91 -21.85
N ASN A 659 25.36 36.09 -21.19
CA ASN A 659 24.94 36.20 -19.79
C ASN A 659 24.01 37.41 -19.55
N ALA A 660 22.86 37.19 -18.91
CA ALA A 660 22.00 38.23 -18.37
C ALA A 660 21.56 37.90 -16.94
N ASN A 661 21.50 38.93 -16.09
CA ASN A 661 20.85 38.87 -14.80
C ASN A 661 19.59 39.72 -14.86
N ILE A 662 18.43 39.06 -14.76
CA ILE A 662 17.11 39.68 -14.79
C ILE A 662 16.63 39.79 -13.35
N THR A 663 16.47 41.01 -12.87
CA THR A 663 16.14 41.32 -11.49
C THR A 663 14.74 41.93 -11.38
N PHE A 664 13.92 41.35 -10.51
CA PHE A 664 12.67 41.94 -10.08
C PHE A 664 12.81 42.40 -8.62
N ASN A 665 12.47 43.66 -8.35
CA ASN A 665 12.46 44.18 -6.98
C ASN A 665 11.03 44.16 -6.44
N SER A 666 10.75 43.22 -5.55
CA SER A 666 9.46 43.12 -4.86
C SER A 666 9.61 43.64 -3.45
N ASN A 667 9.08 44.84 -3.17
CA ASN A 667 9.06 45.44 -1.83
C ASN A 667 10.43 45.52 -1.12
N GLY A 668 11.51 45.74 -1.87
CA GLY A 668 12.88 45.82 -1.35
C GLY A 668 13.66 44.50 -1.40
N ASN A 669 13.01 43.38 -1.71
CA ASN A 669 13.66 42.10 -1.93
C ASN A 669 13.96 41.91 -3.42
N SER A 670 15.25 41.76 -3.73
CA SER A 670 15.75 41.53 -5.08
C SER A 670 15.69 40.05 -5.41
N ILE A 671 14.84 39.67 -6.38
CA ILE A 671 14.77 38.30 -6.92
C ILE A 671 15.50 38.31 -8.26
N ILE A 672 16.48 37.42 -8.42
CA ILE A 672 17.38 37.39 -9.57
C ILE A 672 17.24 36.06 -10.29
N LEU A 673 16.93 36.15 -11.59
CA LEU A 673 17.04 35.06 -12.55
C LEU A 673 18.33 35.28 -13.35
N SER A 674 19.28 34.36 -13.24
CA SER A 674 20.53 34.40 -14.02
C SER A 674 20.36 33.51 -15.24
N THR A 675 20.57 34.04 -16.44
CA THR A 675 20.30 33.34 -17.69
C THR A 675 21.48 33.35 -18.64
N THR A 676 21.69 32.24 -19.34
CA THR A 676 22.63 32.13 -20.46
C THR A 676 22.00 31.44 -21.66
N GLY A 677 22.55 31.66 -22.87
CA GLY A 677 22.14 30.93 -24.09
C GLY A 677 20.66 31.09 -24.49
N PHE A 678 20.14 32.31 -24.58
CA PHE A 678 18.74 32.57 -25.01
C PHE A 678 18.66 33.57 -26.16
N GLU A 679 18.06 33.20 -27.28
CA GLU A 679 17.95 34.07 -28.45
C GLU A 679 16.75 35.01 -28.36
N LYS A 680 15.70 34.60 -27.63
CA LYS A 680 14.42 35.30 -27.57
C LYS A 680 13.89 35.47 -26.15
N PHE A 681 13.46 36.68 -25.86
CA PHE A 681 12.80 37.06 -24.60
C PHE A 681 11.40 37.59 -24.91
N ILE A 682 10.37 37.00 -24.32
CA ILE A 682 8.96 37.41 -24.50
C ILE A 682 8.50 38.12 -23.22
N PHE A 683 7.93 39.30 -23.37
CA PHE A 683 7.30 40.08 -22.30
C PHE A 683 5.82 40.30 -22.65
N ALA A 684 5.03 40.79 -21.70
CA ALA A 684 3.60 41.05 -21.90
C ALA A 684 3.33 42.09 -23.00
N ASP A 685 4.23 43.05 -23.16
CA ASP A 685 4.10 44.21 -24.05
C ASP A 685 4.98 44.13 -25.31
N SER A 686 5.92 43.19 -25.38
CA SER A 686 6.98 43.21 -26.40
C SER A 686 7.81 41.92 -26.45
N SER A 687 8.67 41.78 -27.47
CA SER A 687 9.67 40.70 -27.56
C SER A 687 11.04 41.25 -27.94
N PHE A 688 12.09 40.72 -27.35
CA PHE A 688 13.47 41.16 -27.57
C PHE A 688 14.39 39.98 -27.89
N CYS A 689 15.56 40.30 -28.40
CA CYS A 689 16.73 39.43 -28.45
C CYS A 689 17.85 40.06 -27.62
N TYR A 690 18.94 39.35 -27.33
CA TYR A 690 20.03 39.88 -26.48
C TYR A 690 20.52 41.28 -26.88
N SER A 691 20.69 41.54 -28.18
CA SER A 691 21.20 42.82 -28.68
C SER A 691 20.23 43.99 -28.46
N SER A 692 18.95 43.72 -28.22
CA SER A 692 17.90 44.70 -27.92
C SER A 692 17.39 44.61 -26.47
N LEU A 693 17.85 43.62 -25.69
CA LEU A 693 17.41 43.39 -24.32
C LEU A 693 18.02 44.40 -23.33
N ALA A 694 19.25 44.86 -23.59
CA ALA A 694 19.91 45.85 -22.74
C ALA A 694 19.06 47.13 -22.65
N ASN A 695 18.95 47.69 -21.44
CA ASN A 695 18.26 48.97 -21.25
C ASN A 695 18.83 49.97 -22.26
N GLY A 696 17.96 50.55 -23.10
CA GLY A 696 18.26 51.87 -23.67
C GLY A 696 18.53 52.77 -22.46
N ALA A 697 19.81 53.06 -22.23
CA ALA A 697 20.29 53.79 -21.07
C ALA A 697 19.58 55.14 -20.90
#